data_AF-A0AAV4TEC0-F1
#
_entry.id   AF-A0AAV4TEC0-F1
#
_cell.length_a   1.000
_cell.length_b   1.000
_cell.length_c   1.000
_cell.angle_alpha   90.00
_cell.angle_beta   90.00
_cell.angle_gamma   90.00
#
_symmetry.space_group_name_H-M   'P 1'
#
loop_
_entity.id
_entity.type
_entity.pdbx_description
1 polymer ?
#
loop_
_entity_poly.entity_id
_entity_poly.type
_entity_poly.pdbx_seq_one_letter_code
_entity_poly.pdbx_strand_id
1 'polypeptide(L)'
;MSNSVGTYNFVWQYEQRKTWVTYSEDQIEKINQAHKEKQSSVLISGKTAAQSFTLDFNKMVQVNQKSRYEKRIRSLVTSSDCNSVWLWKDAKEEWHCYKPYLAFHFEVAYLKKDTIFKFYDNGDYEINFETWLQLNEENGDINPIKRETVELSISAKLNNICSQNDKLLKRMCSNDVPSAKRIKFDPNPVDKNILNIPKKMFNPLDLDKSANSDQISSDSHSIIPVDSECPEKDNFHIYCKDGVIYNATLNQTNMQNNNNKFYIIQLLEHNDKKLYAVWRRWGRVGQKGQRDLTKYGSSFSEANASFDQKFYDKTRNKWADFKNFVHVKGKYDLLQMDLVNLDSVSKPIKTVKTDVKSNLASTIQSLMEIICDQKRMEDHMKEMSYDSNRTPLGKLTLKQVQEGYMALNKIAVVLAAGGKGSALINACNDFYTKIPHNFGMKVPPLIQSQNDIDEKLKMLEALSNITVAMSVFNSKSDREEHHLDKYYRSLNCCLDVLNPTSSEYVEIEKCLKGTHGFTHTAYEMEIIDAFKCSKIQEDSSFKNFENKFLLWHGSRITNWMGILKEGLRIAPPEAPCTGYMFGKGVYFADVSSKSANYCYATKRKNEGLLLMCEVSVGNQFELTDSNSDLPDGLPSDFNSVLGKGRVSPSTFKTGVLSSEAKAPSGPLIEDSNYQGSLIYNEYIVYDVRQIKMKYLIRIKFNYK
;
A
#
# COMPACT_ATOMS: atom_id res chain seq x y z
N MET A 1 12.92 27.32 -12.53
CA MET A 1 11.99 28.18 -13.29
C MET A 1 10.60 27.97 -12.75
N SER A 2 9.95 29.04 -12.28
CA SER A 2 8.59 29.02 -11.77
C SER A 2 7.63 28.60 -12.89
N ASN A 3 7.02 27.42 -12.77
CA ASN A 3 5.93 27.01 -13.66
C ASN A 3 4.72 27.90 -13.38
N SER A 4 4.62 29.01 -14.11
CA SER A 4 3.35 29.72 -14.32
C SER A 4 2.43 28.82 -15.15
N VAL A 5 1.81 27.84 -14.49
CA VAL A 5 0.74 27.02 -15.06
C VAL A 5 -0.43 27.96 -15.37
N GLY A 6 -0.92 27.93 -16.61
CA GLY A 6 -1.89 28.88 -17.16
C GLY A 6 -3.20 28.97 -16.35
N THR A 7 -3.79 30.16 -16.35
CA THR A 7 -5.08 30.45 -15.73
C THR A 7 -6.22 29.96 -16.64
N TYR A 8 -6.86 28.84 -16.27
CA TYR A 8 -7.99 28.26 -17.02
C TYR A 8 -9.30 29.01 -16.73
N ASN A 9 -10.11 29.27 -17.75
CA ASN A 9 -11.47 29.80 -17.59
C ASN A 9 -12.48 28.78 -18.10
N PHE A 10 -13.54 28.57 -17.33
CA PHE A 10 -14.58 27.60 -17.66
C PHE A 10 -15.94 28.27 -17.74
N VAL A 11 -16.83 27.65 -18.50
CA VAL A 11 -18.27 27.91 -18.39
C VAL A 11 -18.84 26.93 -17.38
N TRP A 12 -19.58 27.43 -16.40
CA TRP A 12 -20.08 26.62 -15.30
C TRP A 12 -21.59 26.39 -15.42
N GLN A 13 -22.02 25.17 -15.14
CA GLN A 13 -23.44 24.81 -15.09
C GLN A 13 -23.77 24.08 -13.78
N TYR A 14 -25.04 24.11 -13.39
CA TYR A 14 -25.56 23.35 -12.27
C TYR A 14 -26.79 22.54 -12.67
N GLU A 15 -26.99 21.43 -11.97
CA GLU A 15 -28.13 20.55 -12.24
C GLU A 15 -29.41 21.08 -11.57
N GLN A 16 -30.47 21.18 -12.35
CA GLN A 16 -31.80 21.52 -11.90
C GLN A 16 -32.83 20.64 -12.62
N ARG A 17 -33.54 19.81 -11.86
CA ARG A 17 -34.59 18.91 -12.39
C ARG A 17 -34.09 18.04 -13.56
N LYS A 18 -32.89 17.45 -13.43
CA LYS A 18 -32.19 16.66 -14.46
C LYS A 18 -31.83 17.42 -15.75
N THR A 19 -31.87 18.76 -15.71
CA THR A 19 -31.38 19.62 -16.79
C THR A 19 -30.21 20.47 -16.29
N TRP A 20 -29.29 20.83 -17.18
CA TRP A 20 -28.15 21.66 -16.83
C TRP A 20 -28.45 23.12 -17.13
N VAL A 21 -28.27 23.98 -16.13
CA VAL A 21 -28.50 25.43 -16.23
C VAL A 21 -27.17 26.15 -16.10
N THR A 22 -26.87 27.04 -17.04
CA THR A 22 -25.65 27.86 -17.03
C THR A 22 -25.76 28.96 -15.97
N TYR A 23 -24.71 29.14 -15.17
CA TYR A 23 -24.64 30.27 -14.24
C TYR A 23 -24.63 31.61 -15.00
N SER A 24 -25.13 32.66 -14.36
CA SER A 24 -25.05 34.00 -14.95
C SER A 24 -23.60 34.45 -15.16
N GLU A 25 -23.38 35.39 -16.08
CA GLU A 25 -22.03 35.84 -16.43
C GLU A 25 -21.22 36.34 -15.21
N ASP A 26 -21.85 37.11 -14.33
CA ASP A 26 -21.19 37.66 -13.14
C ASP A 26 -20.86 36.55 -12.12
N GLN A 27 -21.66 35.49 -12.08
CA GLN A 27 -21.36 34.32 -11.25
C GLN A 27 -20.20 33.53 -11.85
N ILE A 28 -20.18 33.31 -13.17
CA ILE A 28 -19.08 32.64 -13.86
C ILE A 28 -17.75 33.36 -13.61
N GLU A 29 -17.75 34.70 -13.65
CA GLU A 29 -16.56 35.50 -13.37
C GLU A 29 -16.04 35.29 -11.95
N LYS A 30 -16.93 35.36 -10.93
CA LYS A 30 -16.57 35.08 -9.54
C LYS A 30 -16.08 33.66 -9.31
N ILE A 31 -16.74 32.68 -9.93
CA ILE A 31 -16.36 31.26 -9.82
C ILE A 31 -14.98 31.02 -10.44
N ASN A 32 -14.73 31.56 -11.64
CA ASN A 32 -13.44 31.46 -12.30
C ASN A 32 -12.33 32.20 -11.52
N GLN A 33 -12.63 33.35 -10.92
CA GLN A 33 -11.68 34.07 -10.08
C GLN A 33 -11.29 33.25 -8.84
N ALA A 34 -12.27 32.70 -8.11
CA ALA A 34 -12.00 31.84 -6.96
C ALA A 34 -11.20 30.57 -7.35
N HIS A 35 -11.51 29.99 -8.50
CA HIS A 35 -10.75 28.85 -9.04
C HIS A 35 -9.30 29.23 -9.39
N LYS A 36 -9.07 30.42 -9.99
CA LYS A 36 -7.71 30.93 -10.27
C LYS A 36 -6.91 31.16 -8.99
N GLU A 37 -7.57 31.58 -7.93
CA GLU A 37 -6.98 31.78 -6.59
C GLU A 37 -6.80 30.45 -5.81
N LYS A 38 -7.14 29.30 -6.41
CA LYS A 38 -7.04 27.96 -5.81
C LYS A 38 -7.87 27.82 -4.53
N GLN A 39 -8.98 28.53 -4.43
CA GLN A 39 -9.92 28.36 -3.32
C GLN A 39 -10.61 26.98 -3.45
N SER A 40 -10.84 26.30 -2.33
CA SER A 40 -11.55 25.01 -2.31
C SER A 40 -13.08 25.16 -2.48
N SER A 41 -13.60 26.34 -2.20
CA SER A 41 -15.01 26.69 -2.38
C SER A 41 -15.20 28.19 -2.60
N VAL A 42 -16.35 28.60 -3.14
CA VAL A 42 -16.71 30.01 -3.33
C VAL A 42 -18.17 30.27 -2.95
N LEU A 43 -18.42 31.31 -2.16
CA LEU A 43 -19.77 31.75 -1.81
C LEU A 43 -20.32 32.70 -2.88
N ILE A 44 -21.48 32.36 -3.44
CA ILE A 44 -22.26 33.20 -4.33
C ILE A 44 -23.46 33.75 -3.55
N SER A 45 -23.39 35.04 -3.19
CA SER A 45 -24.45 35.71 -2.46
C SER A 45 -25.62 36.10 -3.37
N GLY A 46 -26.84 35.67 -3.01
CA GLY A 46 -28.09 36.16 -3.58
C GLY A 46 -28.71 37.29 -2.77
N LYS A 47 -29.87 37.81 -3.19
CA LYS A 47 -30.58 38.89 -2.45
C LYS A 47 -31.11 38.41 -1.08
N THR A 48 -31.23 37.11 -0.90
CA THR A 48 -31.64 36.46 0.36
C THR A 48 -30.78 35.24 0.63
N ALA A 49 -30.70 34.77 1.87
CA ALA A 49 -29.99 33.54 2.22
C ALA A 49 -30.51 32.29 1.47
N ALA A 50 -31.78 32.29 1.05
CA ALA A 50 -32.36 31.22 0.22
C ALA A 50 -31.82 31.23 -1.23
N GLN A 51 -31.33 32.38 -1.70
CA GLN A 51 -30.74 32.56 -3.02
C GLN A 51 -29.20 32.49 -3.00
N SER A 52 -28.59 32.43 -1.81
CA SER A 52 -27.15 32.25 -1.65
C SER A 52 -26.76 30.78 -1.64
N PHE A 53 -25.63 30.45 -2.25
CA PHE A 53 -25.10 29.09 -2.32
C PHE A 53 -23.58 29.09 -2.36
N THR A 54 -22.96 28.02 -1.88
CA THR A 54 -21.50 27.81 -1.98
C THR A 54 -21.22 26.73 -2.99
N LEU A 55 -20.32 26.98 -3.95
CA LEU A 55 -19.77 25.93 -4.80
C LEU A 55 -18.58 25.31 -4.08
N ASP A 56 -18.58 23.98 -3.96
CA ASP A 56 -17.47 23.17 -3.48
C ASP A 56 -16.79 22.52 -4.70
N PHE A 57 -15.56 22.93 -4.99
CA PHE A 57 -14.82 22.47 -6.16
C PHE A 57 -14.24 21.05 -5.99
N ASN A 58 -14.10 20.58 -4.75
CA ASN A 58 -13.60 19.24 -4.47
C ASN A 58 -14.72 18.20 -4.63
N LYS A 59 -15.92 18.53 -4.18
CA LYS A 59 -17.11 17.66 -4.32
C LYS A 59 -17.87 17.85 -5.63
N MET A 60 -17.56 18.89 -6.40
CA MET A 60 -18.28 19.27 -7.61
C MET A 60 -19.79 19.41 -7.38
N VAL A 61 -20.16 20.09 -6.28
CA VAL A 61 -21.55 20.44 -5.94
C VAL A 61 -21.69 21.91 -5.56
N GLN A 62 -22.89 22.46 -5.72
CA GLN A 62 -23.32 23.68 -5.03
C GLN A 62 -24.23 23.32 -3.86
N VAL A 63 -24.07 24.01 -2.73
CA VAL A 63 -24.83 23.81 -1.50
C VAL A 63 -25.61 25.08 -1.18
N ASN A 64 -26.94 24.98 -1.09
CA ASN A 64 -27.77 26.12 -0.70
C ASN A 64 -27.50 26.51 0.76
N GLN A 65 -27.31 27.81 1.04
CA GLN A 65 -26.96 28.27 2.38
C GLN A 65 -28.08 28.07 3.41
N LYS A 66 -29.34 28.12 2.99
CA LYS A 66 -30.50 27.95 3.88
C LYS A 66 -30.96 26.49 3.99
N SER A 67 -31.24 25.84 2.87
CA SER A 67 -31.81 24.48 2.86
C SER A 67 -30.76 23.38 2.98
N ARG A 68 -29.47 23.70 2.80
CA ARG A 68 -28.36 22.74 2.72
C ARG A 68 -28.52 21.70 1.60
N TYR A 69 -29.47 21.91 0.69
CA TYR A 69 -29.68 21.04 -0.46
C TYR A 69 -28.53 21.18 -1.45
N GLU A 70 -28.01 20.04 -1.91
CA GLU A 70 -26.89 19.96 -2.84
C GLU A 70 -27.39 19.77 -4.28
N LYS A 71 -26.73 20.44 -5.23
CA LYS A 71 -26.92 20.22 -6.68
C LYS A 71 -25.57 19.99 -7.32
N ARG A 72 -25.48 19.04 -8.24
CA ARG A 72 -24.26 18.78 -9.01
C ARG A 72 -23.89 20.01 -9.84
N ILE A 73 -22.59 20.28 -9.97
CA ILE A 73 -22.07 21.30 -10.86
C ILE A 73 -21.12 20.65 -11.87
N ARG A 74 -20.97 21.30 -13.03
CA ARG A 74 -20.01 20.89 -14.05
C ARG A 74 -19.31 22.09 -14.66
N SER A 75 -18.08 21.86 -15.09
CA SER A 75 -17.27 22.83 -15.82
C SER A 75 -17.15 22.39 -17.27
N LEU A 76 -17.32 23.33 -18.20
CA LEU A 76 -17.22 23.10 -19.64
C LEU A 76 -15.90 23.70 -20.13
N VAL A 77 -15.15 22.91 -20.88
CA VAL A 77 -13.99 23.39 -21.65
C VAL A 77 -14.53 23.86 -22.99
N THR A 78 -14.57 25.18 -23.17
CA THR A 78 -15.13 25.80 -24.38
C THR A 78 -14.03 26.13 -25.39
N SER A 79 -14.17 25.66 -26.62
CA SER A 79 -13.33 26.02 -27.77
C SER A 79 -14.21 26.44 -28.94
N SER A 80 -13.59 26.96 -30.01
CA SER A 80 -14.31 27.32 -31.25
C SER A 80 -14.99 26.12 -31.91
N ASP A 81 -14.47 24.91 -31.67
CA ASP A 81 -14.96 23.68 -32.29
C ASP A 81 -16.05 23.01 -31.47
N CYS A 82 -16.00 23.09 -30.13
CA CYS A 82 -16.97 22.43 -29.26
C CYS A 82 -16.91 22.91 -27.81
N ASN A 83 -17.96 22.63 -27.03
CA ASN A 83 -17.91 22.73 -25.56
C ASN A 83 -17.94 21.33 -24.97
N SER A 84 -16.87 20.90 -24.32
CA SER A 84 -16.75 19.55 -23.80
C SER A 84 -16.92 19.47 -22.28
N VAL A 85 -17.48 18.36 -21.83
CA VAL A 85 -17.56 17.95 -20.42
C VAL A 85 -16.95 16.57 -20.28
N TRP A 86 -16.03 16.42 -19.34
CA TRP A 86 -15.38 15.15 -19.02
C TRP A 86 -16.03 14.53 -17.78
N LEU A 87 -16.42 13.26 -17.90
CA LEU A 87 -17.17 12.52 -16.90
C LEU A 87 -16.55 11.14 -16.64
N TRP A 88 -16.68 10.64 -15.42
CA TRP A 88 -16.38 9.26 -15.05
C TRP A 88 -17.57 8.63 -14.36
N LYS A 89 -17.71 7.31 -14.48
CA LYS A 89 -18.81 6.55 -13.90
C LYS A 89 -18.34 5.81 -12.66
N ASP A 90 -19.00 5.98 -11.53
CA ASP A 90 -18.66 5.25 -10.31
C ASP A 90 -19.25 3.82 -10.28
N ALA A 91 -18.87 3.06 -9.25
CA ALA A 91 -19.40 1.71 -9.02
C ALA A 91 -20.92 1.65 -8.72
N LYS A 92 -21.59 2.80 -8.56
CA LYS A 92 -23.05 2.91 -8.43
C LYS A 92 -23.72 3.30 -9.76
N GLU A 93 -22.98 3.26 -10.86
CA GLU A 93 -23.42 3.62 -12.20
C GLU A 93 -23.77 5.12 -12.35
N GLU A 94 -23.29 5.98 -11.45
CA GLU A 94 -23.52 7.42 -11.51
C GLU A 94 -22.38 8.15 -12.22
N TRP A 95 -22.74 9.09 -13.10
CA TRP A 95 -21.76 9.95 -13.78
C TRP A 95 -21.38 11.15 -12.91
N HIS A 96 -20.08 11.32 -12.72
CA HIS A 96 -19.44 12.39 -11.97
C HIS A 96 -18.56 13.22 -12.88
N CYS A 97 -18.54 14.54 -12.66
CA CYS A 97 -17.68 15.44 -13.43
C CYS A 97 -16.26 15.42 -12.87
N TYR A 98 -15.27 15.42 -13.76
CA TYR A 98 -13.90 15.67 -13.34
C TYR A 98 -13.71 17.10 -12.85
N LYS A 99 -12.71 17.28 -11.98
CA LYS A 99 -12.29 18.61 -11.53
C LYS A 99 -11.88 19.46 -12.75
N PRO A 100 -12.14 20.77 -12.75
CA PRO A 100 -12.00 21.60 -13.96
C PRO A 100 -10.61 21.55 -14.59
N TYR A 101 -9.56 21.60 -13.76
CA TYR A 101 -8.20 21.55 -14.25
C TYR A 101 -7.87 20.21 -14.94
N LEU A 102 -8.37 19.08 -14.42
CA LEU A 102 -8.21 17.76 -15.05
C LEU A 102 -8.94 17.72 -16.38
N ALA A 103 -10.20 18.18 -16.41
CA ALA A 103 -11.00 18.23 -17.62
C ALA A 103 -10.30 19.03 -18.74
N PHE A 104 -9.64 20.14 -18.42
CA PHE A 104 -8.85 20.91 -19.41
C PHE A 104 -7.65 20.13 -19.94
N HIS A 105 -6.91 19.42 -19.08
CA HIS A 105 -5.75 18.65 -19.53
C HIS A 105 -6.15 17.39 -20.30
N PHE A 106 -7.27 16.76 -19.94
CA PHE A 106 -7.84 15.66 -20.73
C PHE A 106 -8.25 16.15 -22.11
N GLU A 107 -8.82 17.35 -22.21
CA GLU A 107 -9.12 17.96 -23.50
C GLU A 107 -7.85 18.19 -24.34
N VAL A 108 -6.77 18.71 -23.74
CA VAL A 108 -5.48 18.86 -24.44
C VAL A 108 -4.95 17.51 -24.93
N ALA A 109 -4.93 16.49 -24.06
CA ALA A 109 -4.40 15.17 -24.38
C ALA A 109 -5.23 14.46 -25.48
N TYR A 110 -6.56 14.60 -25.39
CA TYR A 110 -7.48 14.10 -26.40
C TYR A 110 -7.25 14.77 -27.76
N LEU A 111 -7.08 16.10 -27.80
CA LEU A 111 -6.79 16.83 -29.04
C LEU A 111 -5.40 16.50 -29.61
N LYS A 112 -4.43 16.17 -28.77
CA LYS A 112 -3.12 15.65 -29.16
C LYS A 112 -3.16 14.21 -29.69
N LYS A 113 -4.29 13.51 -29.51
CA LYS A 113 -4.45 12.07 -29.78
C LYS A 113 -3.51 11.21 -28.94
N ASP A 114 -3.27 11.61 -27.69
CA ASP A 114 -2.59 10.76 -26.74
C ASP A 114 -3.43 9.50 -26.47
N THR A 115 -2.79 8.35 -26.31
CA THR A 115 -3.48 7.10 -25.99
C THR A 115 -3.73 6.97 -24.49
N ILE A 116 -2.79 7.48 -23.68
CA ILE A 116 -2.77 7.34 -22.23
C ILE A 116 -2.50 8.70 -21.57
N PHE A 117 -3.22 8.99 -20.47
CA PHE A 117 -2.99 10.16 -19.63
C PHE A 117 -2.96 9.79 -18.14
N LYS A 118 -1.85 10.09 -17.45
CA LYS A 118 -1.66 9.78 -16.03
C LYS A 118 -1.80 11.02 -15.13
N PHE A 119 -2.60 10.93 -14.08
CA PHE A 119 -2.85 12.01 -13.14
C PHE A 119 -3.00 11.50 -11.70
N TYR A 120 -2.87 12.40 -10.74
CA TYR A 120 -3.13 12.10 -9.32
C TYR A 120 -4.37 12.86 -8.85
N ASP A 121 -5.34 12.14 -8.27
CA ASP A 121 -6.50 12.73 -7.59
C ASP A 121 -6.92 11.88 -6.38
N ASN A 122 -6.27 12.09 -5.23
CA ASN A 122 -6.39 11.24 -4.04
C ASN A 122 -6.10 9.75 -4.33
N GLY A 123 -5.23 9.50 -5.30
CA GLY A 123 -4.85 8.20 -5.83
C GLY A 123 -4.19 8.39 -7.20
N ASP A 124 -3.35 7.46 -7.63
CA ASP A 124 -2.80 7.47 -8.99
C ASP A 124 -3.80 6.88 -9.99
N TYR A 125 -4.08 7.63 -11.06
CA TYR A 125 -5.02 7.23 -12.10
C TYR A 125 -4.37 7.29 -13.48
N GLU A 126 -4.75 6.35 -14.32
CA GLU A 126 -4.43 6.31 -15.75
C GLU A 126 -5.73 6.28 -16.55
N ILE A 127 -5.93 7.26 -17.44
CA ILE A 127 -6.96 7.21 -18.48
C ILE A 127 -6.37 6.61 -19.73
N ASN A 128 -7.08 5.66 -20.32
CA ASN A 128 -6.84 5.18 -21.67
C ASN A 128 -7.97 5.68 -22.58
N PHE A 129 -7.62 6.53 -23.55
CA PHE A 129 -8.59 7.15 -24.47
C PHE A 129 -9.05 6.22 -25.61
N GLU A 130 -8.38 5.09 -25.82
CA GLU A 130 -8.81 4.06 -26.79
C GLU A 130 -9.90 3.19 -26.18
N THR A 131 -9.76 2.81 -24.91
CA THR A 131 -10.74 1.98 -24.20
C THR A 131 -11.82 2.77 -23.48
N TRP A 132 -11.63 4.09 -23.32
CA TRP A 132 -12.49 4.97 -22.52
C TRP A 132 -12.66 4.49 -21.07
N LEU A 133 -11.56 4.02 -20.49
CA LEU A 133 -11.50 3.56 -19.10
C LEU A 133 -10.47 4.39 -18.33
N GLN A 134 -10.78 4.71 -17.08
CA GLN A 134 -9.78 5.10 -16.08
C GLN A 134 -9.46 3.90 -15.20
N LEU A 135 -8.18 3.68 -14.94
CA LEU A 135 -7.64 2.72 -13.98
C LEU A 135 -7.10 3.49 -12.79
N ASN A 136 -7.52 3.16 -11.58
CA ASN A 136 -6.82 3.55 -10.37
C ASN A 136 -5.66 2.57 -10.14
N GLU A 137 -4.42 3.06 -10.24
CA GLU A 137 -3.19 2.26 -10.14
C GLU A 137 -2.95 1.74 -8.70
N GLU A 138 -3.56 2.34 -7.68
CA GLU A 138 -3.36 1.97 -6.28
C GLU A 138 -4.27 0.80 -5.85
N ASN A 139 -5.50 0.75 -6.32
CA ASN A 139 -6.48 -0.26 -5.94
C ASN A 139 -6.96 -1.16 -7.09
N GLY A 140 -6.60 -0.83 -8.34
CA GLY A 140 -6.98 -1.58 -9.54
C GLY A 140 -8.39 -1.31 -10.05
N ASP A 141 -9.12 -0.36 -9.47
CA ASP A 141 -10.49 -0.05 -9.89
C ASP A 141 -10.50 0.51 -11.31
N ILE A 142 -11.33 -0.08 -12.17
CA ILE A 142 -11.53 0.35 -13.55
C ILE A 142 -12.91 0.99 -13.66
N ASN A 143 -12.96 2.25 -14.06
CA ASN A 143 -14.20 3.01 -14.18
C ASN A 143 -14.34 3.55 -15.62
N PRO A 144 -15.53 3.45 -16.25
CA PRO A 144 -15.78 4.09 -17.54
C PRO A 144 -15.64 5.60 -17.49
N ILE A 145 -15.13 6.19 -18.57
CA ILE A 145 -15.07 7.64 -18.79
C ILE A 145 -15.81 8.02 -20.06
N LYS A 146 -16.25 9.28 -20.16
CA LYS A 146 -16.78 9.82 -21.42
C LYS A 146 -16.51 11.32 -21.55
N ARG A 147 -16.51 11.75 -22.80
CA ARG A 147 -16.49 13.16 -23.20
C ARG A 147 -17.84 13.50 -23.85
N GLU A 148 -18.61 14.39 -23.24
CA GLU A 148 -19.87 14.89 -23.79
C GLU A 148 -19.66 16.24 -24.47
N THR A 149 -20.30 16.45 -25.62
CA THR A 149 -20.34 17.76 -26.28
C THR A 149 -21.66 18.46 -25.96
N VAL A 150 -21.59 19.74 -25.57
CA VAL A 150 -22.74 20.53 -25.14
C VAL A 150 -22.93 21.73 -26.06
N GLU A 151 -24.13 21.92 -26.59
CA GLU A 151 -24.50 23.15 -27.29
C GLU A 151 -24.82 24.25 -26.27
N LEU A 152 -24.21 25.43 -26.47
CA LEU A 152 -24.46 26.62 -25.65
C LEU A 152 -24.97 27.74 -26.55
N SER A 153 -25.99 28.48 -26.07
CA SER A 153 -26.33 29.78 -26.64
C SER A 153 -25.25 30.79 -26.22
N ILE A 154 -24.38 31.19 -27.14
CA ILE A 154 -23.17 31.94 -26.82
C ILE A 154 -23.48 33.43 -26.59
N SER A 155 -23.08 33.96 -25.43
CA SER A 155 -23.09 35.40 -25.14
C SER A 155 -21.71 36.04 -25.40
N ALA A 156 -21.64 37.37 -25.48
CA ALA A 156 -20.40 38.09 -25.77
C ALA A 156 -19.27 37.80 -24.76
N LYS A 157 -19.57 37.59 -23.47
CA LYS A 157 -18.54 37.21 -22.47
C LYS A 157 -18.12 35.75 -22.58
N LEU A 158 -19.03 34.84 -22.95
CA LEU A 158 -18.69 33.43 -23.22
C LEU A 158 -17.78 33.30 -24.45
N ASN A 159 -17.94 34.16 -25.47
CA ASN A 159 -17.02 34.27 -26.60
C ASN A 159 -15.59 34.63 -26.18
N ASN A 160 -15.41 35.46 -25.14
CA ASN A 160 -14.08 35.79 -24.63
C ASN A 160 -13.41 34.58 -23.93
N ILE A 161 -14.17 33.82 -23.14
CA ILE A 161 -13.69 32.57 -22.52
C ILE A 161 -13.27 31.58 -23.62
N CYS A 162 -14.11 31.40 -24.64
CA CYS A 162 -13.82 30.57 -25.81
C CYS A 162 -12.52 31.00 -26.52
N SER A 163 -12.37 32.29 -26.84
CA SER A 163 -11.17 32.81 -27.50
C SER A 163 -9.89 32.63 -26.68
N GLN A 164 -9.98 32.78 -25.35
CA GLN A 164 -8.84 32.57 -24.46
C GLN A 164 -8.45 31.09 -24.38
N ASN A 165 -9.44 30.20 -24.27
CA ASN A 165 -9.22 28.77 -24.24
C ASN A 165 -8.67 28.25 -25.58
N ASP A 166 -9.13 28.75 -26.72
CA ASP A 166 -8.58 28.39 -28.03
C ASP A 166 -7.10 28.72 -28.16
N LYS A 167 -6.70 29.92 -27.70
CA LYS A 167 -5.28 30.31 -27.69
C LYS A 167 -4.46 29.40 -26.78
N LEU A 168 -5.02 29.03 -25.62
CA LEU A 168 -4.33 28.18 -24.65
C LEU A 168 -4.23 26.73 -25.12
N LEU A 169 -5.32 26.14 -25.63
CA LEU A 169 -5.36 24.80 -26.22
C LEU A 169 -4.37 24.70 -27.38
N LYS A 170 -4.40 25.64 -28.34
CA LYS A 170 -3.44 25.67 -29.46
C LYS A 170 -1.99 25.70 -28.97
N ARG A 171 -1.68 26.55 -27.99
CA ARG A 171 -0.33 26.65 -27.39
C ARG A 171 0.09 25.37 -26.65
N MET A 172 -0.82 24.74 -25.91
CA MET A 172 -0.52 23.52 -25.15
C MET A 172 -0.44 22.28 -26.06
N CYS A 173 -1.20 22.26 -27.14
CA CYS A 173 -1.13 21.25 -28.20
C CYS A 173 0.17 21.37 -29.02
N SER A 174 0.68 22.58 -29.25
CA SER A 174 1.91 22.81 -30.05
C SER A 174 3.23 22.64 -29.29
N ASN A 175 3.21 22.66 -27.96
CA ASN A 175 4.41 22.40 -27.17
C ASN A 175 4.59 20.88 -27.01
N ASP A 176 5.76 20.35 -27.39
CA ASP A 176 6.21 18.97 -27.13
C ASP A 176 6.49 18.76 -25.63
N VAL A 177 5.45 18.89 -24.81
CA VAL A 177 5.42 18.39 -23.44
C VAL A 177 4.98 16.92 -23.54
N PRO A 178 5.83 15.95 -23.16
CA PRO A 178 5.49 14.54 -23.23
C PRO A 178 4.23 14.24 -22.41
N SER A 179 3.23 13.66 -23.05
CA SER A 179 1.94 13.28 -22.48
C SER A 179 2.01 12.19 -21.40
N ALA A 180 3.16 11.51 -21.30
CA ALA A 180 3.42 10.48 -20.29
C ALA A 180 4.01 10.99 -18.96
N LYS A 181 4.22 12.29 -18.77
CA LYS A 181 4.70 12.84 -17.48
C LYS A 181 3.53 13.02 -16.51
N ARG A 182 3.52 12.23 -15.42
CA ARG A 182 2.56 12.31 -14.30
C ARG A 182 2.35 13.75 -13.85
N ILE A 183 1.12 14.24 -13.90
CA ILE A 183 0.78 15.57 -13.40
C ILE A 183 0.27 15.44 -11.95
N LYS A 184 1.08 15.87 -10.98
CA LYS A 184 0.71 15.91 -9.55
C LYS A 184 0.08 17.26 -9.20
N PHE A 185 -1.07 17.24 -8.55
CA PHE A 185 -1.74 18.44 -8.02
C PHE A 185 -2.03 18.28 -6.53
N ASP A 186 -1.69 19.32 -5.76
CA ASP A 186 -1.81 19.38 -4.29
C ASP A 186 -3.25 19.77 -3.89
N PRO A 187 -4.01 18.92 -3.17
CA PRO A 187 -5.44 19.17 -2.95
C PRO A 187 -5.81 20.17 -1.84
N ASN A 188 -4.91 20.64 -0.97
CA ASN A 188 -5.32 21.45 0.19
C ASN A 188 -4.30 22.50 0.68
N PRO A 189 -4.64 23.80 0.70
CA PRO A 189 -4.33 24.66 1.83
C PRO A 189 -5.30 24.35 2.97
N VAL A 190 -4.75 24.05 4.14
CA VAL A 190 -5.43 23.65 5.38
C VAL A 190 -6.55 24.62 5.78
N ASP A 191 -7.71 24.09 6.17
CA ASP A 191 -8.44 24.66 7.30
C ASP A 191 -9.22 23.59 8.09
N LYS A 192 -8.84 23.44 9.36
CA LYS A 192 -9.45 22.52 10.34
C LYS A 192 -10.65 23.24 10.95
N ASN A 193 -11.88 22.72 10.77
CA ASN A 193 -12.94 22.71 11.80
C ASN A 193 -14.27 22.13 11.28
N ILE A 194 -15.06 21.61 12.23
CA ILE A 194 -16.50 21.20 12.17
C ILE A 194 -16.79 19.68 12.02
N LEU A 195 -16.61 18.97 13.14
CA LEU A 195 -17.64 18.30 13.97
C LEU A 195 -18.84 17.54 13.33
N ASN A 196 -18.86 16.22 13.58
CA ASN A 196 -19.92 15.39 14.22
C ASN A 196 -21.30 15.05 13.57
N ILE A 197 -21.47 13.73 13.30
CA ILE A 197 -22.62 12.80 13.61
C ILE A 197 -23.92 12.92 12.73
N PRO A 198 -24.79 11.89 12.47
CA PRO A 198 -24.73 10.39 12.55
C PRO A 198 -25.20 9.61 11.28
N LYS A 199 -24.98 8.27 11.30
CA LYS A 199 -25.54 7.21 10.44
C LYS A 199 -27.06 6.96 10.64
N LYS A 200 -27.82 6.67 9.57
CA LYS A 200 -28.93 5.67 9.46
C LYS A 200 -29.38 5.54 7.98
N MET A 201 -29.20 4.38 7.34
CA MET A 201 -30.19 3.31 7.08
C MET A 201 -31.39 3.73 6.21
N PHE A 202 -31.51 3.18 4.99
CA PHE A 202 -32.70 2.51 4.44
C PHE A 202 -32.34 1.78 3.13
N ASN A 203 -32.98 0.64 2.94
CA ASN A 203 -32.96 -0.32 1.82
C ASN A 203 -34.44 -0.75 1.67
N PRO A 204 -34.85 -1.55 0.67
CA PRO A 204 -34.90 -1.37 -0.79
C PRO A 204 -36.36 -1.58 -1.32
N LEU A 205 -36.53 -1.88 -2.63
CA LEU A 205 -37.74 -2.29 -3.42
C LEU A 205 -38.18 -1.20 -4.43
N ASP A 206 -38.49 -1.44 -5.71
CA ASP A 206 -38.86 -2.66 -6.45
C ASP A 206 -38.49 -2.58 -7.96
N LEU A 207 -38.19 -3.77 -8.50
CA LEU A 207 -38.37 -4.35 -9.85
C LEU A 207 -38.85 -3.46 -11.01
N ASP A 208 -38.16 -3.55 -12.17
CA ASP A 208 -38.79 -4.21 -13.32
C ASP A 208 -37.81 -4.74 -14.39
N LYS A 209 -38.27 -5.77 -15.10
CA LYS A 209 -37.59 -6.66 -16.06
C LYS A 209 -37.62 -6.12 -17.50
N SER A 210 -36.61 -6.45 -18.31
CA SER A 210 -36.80 -7.12 -19.62
C SER A 210 -35.49 -7.35 -20.41
N ALA A 211 -35.26 -8.62 -20.81
CA ALA A 211 -34.71 -9.16 -22.08
C ALA A 211 -33.40 -8.57 -22.68
N ASN A 212 -32.42 -9.30 -23.24
CA ASN A 212 -32.21 -10.69 -23.65
C ASN A 212 -30.67 -10.89 -23.64
N SER A 213 -30.14 -11.88 -22.91
CA SER A 213 -29.56 -13.11 -23.47
C SER A 213 -28.82 -12.94 -24.80
N ASP A 214 -27.49 -12.94 -24.75
CA ASP A 214 -26.70 -13.80 -25.63
C ASP A 214 -25.41 -14.27 -24.96
N GLN A 215 -25.09 -15.51 -25.29
CA GLN A 215 -24.19 -16.49 -24.69
C GLN A 215 -22.77 -16.00 -24.37
N ILE A 216 -22.33 -16.17 -23.12
CA ILE A 216 -20.92 -16.32 -22.76
C ILE A 216 -20.73 -17.73 -22.22
N SER A 217 -19.84 -18.47 -22.89
CA SER A 217 -19.46 -19.85 -22.62
C SER A 217 -18.88 -20.05 -21.22
N SER A 218 -19.27 -21.17 -20.64
CA SER A 218 -19.11 -21.60 -19.25
C SER A 218 -17.78 -22.33 -18.98
N ASP A 219 -16.64 -21.64 -18.95
CA ASP A 219 -15.39 -22.24 -18.46
C ASP A 219 -14.54 -21.22 -17.67
N SER A 220 -14.91 -21.00 -16.42
CA SER A 220 -14.02 -20.42 -15.40
C SER A 220 -14.19 -21.19 -14.10
N HIS A 221 -13.63 -22.40 -14.05
CA HIS A 221 -13.54 -23.18 -12.82
C HIS A 221 -12.78 -22.37 -11.74
N SER A 222 -13.30 -22.37 -10.51
CA SER A 222 -12.92 -21.44 -9.44
C SER A 222 -11.41 -21.41 -9.12
N ILE A 223 -10.85 -20.20 -9.00
CA ILE A 223 -9.43 -19.90 -8.76
C ILE A 223 -8.93 -20.38 -7.37
N ILE A 224 -9.83 -20.66 -6.41
CA ILE A 224 -9.47 -21.10 -5.05
C ILE A 224 -9.52 -22.64 -4.94
N PRO A 225 -8.46 -23.32 -4.44
CA PRO A 225 -8.52 -24.75 -4.19
C PRO A 225 -9.43 -25.06 -3.00
N VAL A 226 -10.20 -26.14 -3.13
CA VAL A 226 -10.91 -26.76 -2.00
C VAL A 226 -9.90 -27.09 -0.89
N ASP A 227 -10.32 -26.89 0.37
CA ASP A 227 -9.47 -27.14 1.54
C ASP A 227 -8.84 -28.54 1.47
N SER A 228 -7.53 -28.61 1.71
CA SER A 228 -6.73 -29.82 1.47
C SER A 228 -7.13 -31.03 2.33
N GLU A 229 -7.88 -30.81 3.41
CA GLU A 229 -8.39 -31.85 4.31
C GLU A 229 -9.78 -32.37 3.89
N CYS A 230 -10.39 -31.79 2.85
CA CYS A 230 -11.63 -32.30 2.26
C CYS A 230 -11.35 -33.63 1.53
N PRO A 231 -12.04 -34.73 1.89
CA PRO A 231 -11.74 -36.05 1.34
C PRO A 231 -12.07 -36.16 -0.16
N GLU A 232 -12.99 -35.34 -0.66
CA GLU A 232 -13.43 -35.32 -2.06
C GLU A 232 -12.97 -34.04 -2.77
N LYS A 233 -11.91 -33.38 -2.29
CA LYS A 233 -11.44 -32.09 -2.80
C LYS A 233 -11.23 -32.05 -4.32
N ASP A 234 -10.87 -33.18 -4.94
CA ASP A 234 -10.56 -33.25 -6.37
C ASP A 234 -11.83 -33.40 -7.23
N ASN A 235 -12.96 -33.79 -6.63
CA ASN A 235 -14.26 -33.93 -7.31
C ASN A 235 -15.08 -32.63 -7.34
N PHE A 236 -14.66 -31.63 -6.57
CA PHE A 236 -15.40 -30.40 -6.33
C PHE A 236 -14.53 -29.17 -6.61
N HIS A 237 -15.17 -28.07 -6.96
CA HIS A 237 -14.61 -26.73 -6.92
C HIS A 237 -15.44 -25.84 -6.00
N ILE A 238 -14.90 -24.69 -5.60
CA ILE A 238 -15.65 -23.76 -4.74
C ILE A 238 -16.67 -23.03 -5.59
N TYR A 239 -17.91 -23.02 -5.12
CA TYR A 239 -18.99 -22.33 -5.80
C TYR A 239 -18.71 -20.83 -5.91
N CYS A 240 -18.83 -20.31 -7.13
CA CYS A 240 -18.67 -18.90 -7.46
C CYS A 240 -19.88 -18.43 -8.26
N LYS A 241 -20.46 -17.29 -7.87
CA LYS A 241 -21.57 -16.67 -8.60
C LYS A 241 -21.37 -15.16 -8.65
N ASP A 242 -21.48 -14.58 -9.84
CA ASP A 242 -21.35 -13.12 -10.06
C ASP A 242 -20.05 -12.54 -9.46
N GLY A 243 -18.95 -13.30 -9.55
CA GLY A 243 -17.65 -12.95 -8.97
C GLY A 243 -17.55 -13.11 -7.44
N VAL A 244 -18.62 -13.54 -6.76
CA VAL A 244 -18.64 -13.83 -5.33
C VAL A 244 -18.28 -15.29 -5.10
N ILE A 245 -17.16 -15.52 -4.41
CA ILE A 245 -16.66 -16.86 -4.11
C ILE A 245 -17.09 -17.27 -2.70
N TYR A 246 -17.82 -18.39 -2.59
CA TYR A 246 -18.42 -18.85 -1.34
C TYR A 246 -17.42 -19.60 -0.46
N ASN A 247 -16.46 -18.85 0.09
CA ASN A 247 -15.39 -19.35 0.95
C ASN A 247 -15.12 -18.36 2.08
N ALA A 248 -15.12 -18.84 3.32
CA ALA A 248 -14.76 -18.02 4.48
C ALA A 248 -13.77 -18.75 5.40
N THR A 249 -12.70 -18.06 5.77
CA THR A 249 -11.78 -18.45 6.85
C THR A 249 -12.00 -17.52 8.03
N LEU A 250 -12.45 -18.09 9.13
CA LEU A 250 -12.80 -17.35 10.33
C LEU A 250 -11.84 -17.65 11.47
N ASN A 251 -11.57 -16.65 12.31
CA ASN A 251 -10.71 -16.79 13.48
C ASN A 251 -11.34 -16.19 14.73
N GLN A 252 -11.00 -16.72 15.90
CA GLN A 252 -11.46 -16.23 17.19
C GLN A 252 -10.44 -16.53 18.28
N THR A 253 -10.02 -15.49 18.99
CA THR A 253 -9.20 -15.62 20.20
C THR A 253 -9.94 -15.08 21.43
N ASN A 254 -9.88 -15.85 22.52
CA ASN A 254 -10.29 -15.46 23.86
C ASN A 254 -9.35 -16.14 24.86
N MET A 255 -8.37 -15.38 25.34
CA MET A 255 -7.34 -15.80 26.27
C MET A 255 -7.92 -16.27 27.61
N GLN A 256 -8.98 -15.63 28.11
CA GLN A 256 -9.59 -15.97 29.39
C GLN A 256 -10.07 -17.43 29.44
N ASN A 257 -10.56 -17.93 28.30
CA ASN A 257 -11.05 -19.30 28.16
C ASN A 257 -10.07 -20.21 27.41
N ASN A 258 -8.82 -19.79 27.20
CA ASN A 258 -7.82 -20.45 26.34
C ASN A 258 -8.40 -20.88 24.97
N ASN A 259 -9.26 -20.03 24.40
CA ASN A 259 -9.81 -20.24 23.07
C ASN A 259 -8.91 -19.55 22.06
N ASN A 260 -8.36 -20.32 21.13
CA ASN A 260 -7.69 -19.81 19.95
C ASN A 260 -8.13 -20.71 18.79
N LYS A 261 -9.22 -20.33 18.13
CA LYS A 261 -10.03 -21.22 17.30
C LYS A 261 -10.18 -20.68 15.89
N PHE A 262 -10.19 -21.58 14.92
CA PHE A 262 -10.51 -21.29 13.53
C PHE A 262 -11.82 -21.98 13.11
N TYR A 263 -12.41 -21.48 12.04
CA TYR A 263 -13.52 -22.12 11.34
C TYR A 263 -13.42 -21.81 9.84
N ILE A 264 -13.30 -22.84 9.00
CA ILE A 264 -13.33 -22.75 7.54
C ILE A 264 -14.68 -23.27 7.08
N ILE A 265 -15.29 -22.56 6.14
CA ILE A 265 -16.51 -23.00 5.45
C ILE A 265 -16.41 -22.72 3.96
N GLN A 266 -16.76 -23.70 3.14
CA GLN A 266 -16.75 -23.64 1.68
C GLN A 266 -18.04 -24.23 1.12
N LEU A 267 -18.72 -23.50 0.24
CA LEU A 267 -19.78 -24.07 -0.59
C LEU A 267 -19.12 -24.65 -1.84
N LEU A 268 -19.43 -25.90 -2.15
CA LEU A 268 -18.78 -26.68 -3.19
C LEU A 268 -19.79 -27.07 -4.28
N GLU A 269 -19.38 -27.01 -5.53
CA GLU A 269 -20.10 -27.54 -6.69
C GLU A 269 -19.23 -28.65 -7.33
N HIS A 270 -19.84 -29.78 -7.67
CA HIS A 270 -19.14 -30.89 -8.29
C HIS A 270 -18.69 -30.49 -9.70
N ASN A 271 -17.50 -30.93 -10.12
CA ASN A 271 -16.90 -30.50 -11.39
C ASN A 271 -17.77 -30.87 -12.60
N ASP A 272 -18.23 -32.13 -12.67
CA ASP A 272 -18.98 -32.61 -13.84
C ASP A 272 -20.51 -32.67 -13.64
N LYS A 273 -21.00 -32.42 -12.43
CA LYS A 273 -22.40 -32.70 -12.06
C LYS A 273 -22.99 -31.50 -11.35
N LYS A 274 -24.27 -31.24 -11.54
CA LYS A 274 -25.03 -30.25 -10.75
C LYS A 274 -25.33 -30.81 -9.35
N LEU A 275 -24.28 -31.05 -8.58
CA LEU A 275 -24.32 -31.52 -7.20
C LEU A 275 -23.60 -30.53 -6.30
N TYR A 276 -24.19 -30.25 -5.14
CA TYR A 276 -23.69 -29.25 -4.20
C TYR A 276 -23.35 -29.89 -2.85
N ALA A 277 -22.31 -29.39 -2.21
CA ALA A 277 -21.91 -29.78 -0.88
C ALA A 277 -21.45 -28.57 -0.07
N VAL A 278 -21.53 -28.65 1.27
CA VAL A 278 -20.92 -27.65 2.15
C VAL A 278 -19.83 -28.33 2.96
N TRP A 279 -18.60 -27.86 2.78
CA TRP A 279 -17.44 -28.27 3.55
C TRP A 279 -17.23 -27.36 4.75
N ARG A 280 -16.94 -27.95 5.91
CA ARG A 280 -16.68 -27.25 7.17
C ARG A 280 -15.49 -27.88 7.87
N ARG A 281 -14.57 -27.06 8.38
CA ARG A 281 -13.44 -27.51 9.21
C ARG A 281 -13.18 -26.54 10.34
N TRP A 282 -13.03 -27.03 11.57
CA TRP A 282 -12.88 -26.18 12.74
C TRP A 282 -12.05 -26.81 13.84
N GLY A 283 -11.50 -25.99 14.73
CA GLY A 283 -10.71 -26.48 15.85
C GLY A 283 -9.79 -25.42 16.42
N ARG A 284 -8.72 -25.86 17.08
CA ARG A 284 -7.68 -24.98 17.63
C ARG A 284 -6.69 -24.55 16.55
N VAL A 285 -6.24 -23.30 16.57
CA VAL A 285 -5.23 -22.77 15.61
C VAL A 285 -3.94 -23.60 15.65
N GLY A 286 -3.35 -23.90 14.49
CA GLY A 286 -2.22 -24.82 14.34
C GLY A 286 -2.51 -26.33 14.34
N GLN A 287 -3.73 -26.78 14.62
CA GLN A 287 -4.12 -28.20 14.63
C GLN A 287 -4.94 -28.61 13.39
N LYS A 288 -5.16 -29.90 13.11
CA LYS A 288 -6.01 -30.28 11.96
C LYS A 288 -7.48 -29.89 12.14
N GLY A 289 -8.00 -30.07 13.35
CA GLY A 289 -9.39 -29.80 13.71
C GLY A 289 -10.34 -30.95 13.37
N GLN A 290 -11.62 -30.75 13.66
CA GLN A 290 -12.73 -31.57 13.20
C GLN A 290 -13.19 -31.10 11.82
N ARG A 291 -13.82 -31.99 11.06
CA ARG A 291 -14.24 -31.77 9.68
C ARG A 291 -15.61 -32.37 9.41
N ASP A 292 -16.32 -31.79 8.46
CA ASP A 292 -17.64 -32.22 8.01
C ASP A 292 -17.85 -31.84 6.54
N LEU A 293 -18.30 -32.81 5.73
CA LEU A 293 -18.69 -32.64 4.34
C LEU A 293 -20.16 -33.06 4.22
N THR A 294 -21.09 -32.11 4.15
CA THR A 294 -22.51 -32.40 3.96
C THR A 294 -22.88 -32.24 2.50
N LYS A 295 -23.44 -33.29 1.88
CA LYS A 295 -23.94 -33.28 0.49
C LYS A 295 -25.42 -32.92 0.45
N TYR A 296 -25.81 -32.11 -0.53
CA TYR A 296 -27.18 -31.61 -0.72
C TYR A 296 -27.81 -32.07 -2.05
N GLY A 297 -27.21 -33.05 -2.71
CA GLY A 297 -27.66 -33.49 -4.03
C GLY A 297 -27.64 -32.32 -5.03
N SER A 298 -28.67 -32.21 -5.87
CA SER A 298 -28.82 -31.11 -6.83
C SER A 298 -29.43 -29.84 -6.25
N SER A 299 -29.73 -29.80 -4.94
CA SER A 299 -30.37 -28.65 -4.29
C SER A 299 -29.34 -27.57 -3.92
N PHE A 300 -29.09 -26.64 -4.85
CA PHE A 300 -28.28 -25.44 -4.56
C PHE A 300 -28.88 -24.63 -3.41
N SER A 301 -30.22 -24.48 -3.38
CA SER A 301 -30.91 -23.67 -2.38
C SER A 301 -30.64 -24.15 -0.95
N GLU A 302 -30.68 -25.46 -0.71
CA GLU A 302 -30.40 -26.03 0.61
C GLU A 302 -28.92 -25.90 1.00
N ALA A 303 -28.02 -26.13 0.05
CA ALA A 303 -26.59 -25.96 0.26
C ALA A 303 -26.23 -24.51 0.61
N ASN A 304 -26.78 -23.54 -0.13
CA ASN A 304 -26.61 -22.12 0.11
C ASN A 304 -27.21 -21.71 1.47
N ALA A 305 -28.42 -22.16 1.80
CA ALA A 305 -29.05 -21.86 3.09
C ALA A 305 -28.23 -22.41 4.28
N SER A 306 -27.67 -23.61 4.13
CA SER A 306 -26.76 -24.22 5.10
C SER A 306 -25.48 -23.42 5.30
N PHE A 307 -24.87 -22.96 4.20
CA PHE A 307 -23.70 -22.09 4.23
C PHE A 307 -24.02 -20.77 4.94
N ASP A 308 -25.06 -20.06 4.49
CA ASP A 308 -25.46 -18.75 4.99
C ASP A 308 -25.82 -18.80 6.48
N GLN A 309 -26.60 -19.81 6.88
CA GLN A 309 -26.98 -20.00 8.28
C GLN A 309 -25.75 -20.26 9.14
N LYS A 310 -24.83 -21.12 8.69
CA LYS A 310 -23.63 -21.42 9.47
C LYS A 310 -22.70 -20.22 9.59
N PHE A 311 -22.52 -19.47 8.51
CA PHE A 311 -21.76 -18.22 8.52
C PHE A 311 -22.37 -17.22 9.50
N TYR A 312 -23.70 -17.03 9.46
CA TYR A 312 -24.43 -16.15 10.37
C TYR A 312 -24.35 -16.60 11.84
N ASP A 313 -24.46 -17.90 12.13
CA ASP A 313 -24.34 -18.44 13.50
C ASP A 313 -23.00 -18.08 14.14
N LYS A 314 -21.92 -18.18 13.33
CA LYS A 314 -20.53 -18.00 13.75
C LYS A 314 -20.12 -16.54 13.84
N THR A 315 -20.64 -15.68 12.95
CA THR A 315 -20.17 -14.29 12.80
C THR A 315 -21.21 -13.24 13.17
N ARG A 316 -22.50 -13.61 13.17
CA ARG A 316 -23.67 -12.69 13.23
C ARG A 316 -23.77 -11.71 12.06
N ASN A 317 -23.07 -11.98 10.96
CA ASN A 317 -23.15 -11.23 9.72
C ASN A 317 -23.82 -12.11 8.65
N LYS A 318 -24.58 -11.49 7.73
CA LYS A 318 -25.16 -12.22 6.59
C LYS A 318 -24.10 -12.35 5.50
N TRP A 319 -24.01 -13.51 4.85
CA TRP A 319 -23.05 -13.70 3.76
C TRP A 319 -23.30 -12.75 2.59
N ALA A 320 -24.56 -12.47 2.24
CA ALA A 320 -24.91 -11.51 1.19
C ALA A 320 -24.32 -10.10 1.40
N ASP A 321 -23.98 -9.73 2.64
CA ASP A 321 -23.40 -8.43 3.03
C ASP A 321 -21.97 -8.57 3.56
N PHE A 322 -21.26 -9.65 3.17
CA PHE A 322 -19.91 -9.93 3.70
C PHE A 322 -18.89 -8.82 3.40
N LYS A 323 -19.09 -8.01 2.36
CA LYS A 323 -18.24 -6.86 2.05
C LYS A 323 -18.27 -5.78 3.14
N ASN A 324 -19.39 -5.66 3.86
CA ASN A 324 -19.58 -4.75 4.99
C ASN A 324 -19.45 -5.46 6.34
N PHE A 325 -18.70 -6.56 6.40
CA PHE A 325 -18.52 -7.35 7.61
C PHE A 325 -18.11 -6.50 8.82
N VAL A 326 -18.79 -6.70 9.95
CA VAL A 326 -18.44 -6.08 11.23
C VAL A 326 -18.18 -7.16 12.27
N HIS A 327 -16.99 -7.14 12.87
CA HIS A 327 -16.66 -8.08 13.93
C HIS A 327 -17.58 -7.88 15.15
N VAL A 328 -18.23 -8.96 15.59
CA VAL A 328 -19.10 -8.96 16.77
C VAL A 328 -18.34 -9.57 17.94
N LYS A 329 -18.29 -8.85 19.06
CA LYS A 329 -17.60 -9.30 20.28
C LYS A 329 -18.06 -10.70 20.70
N GLY A 330 -17.10 -11.59 20.95
CA GLY A 330 -17.36 -12.98 21.37
C GLY A 330 -17.81 -13.91 20.23
N LYS A 331 -17.82 -13.43 18.99
CA LYS A 331 -18.04 -14.23 17.78
C LYS A 331 -16.76 -14.36 16.97
N TYR A 332 -16.82 -15.14 15.89
CA TYR A 332 -15.69 -15.27 14.99
C TYR A 332 -15.56 -14.01 14.13
N ASP A 333 -14.32 -13.67 13.81
CA ASP A 333 -13.97 -12.64 12.84
C ASP A 333 -13.66 -13.28 11.48
N LEU A 334 -13.82 -12.51 10.40
CA LEU A 334 -13.52 -12.92 9.03
C LEU A 334 -12.10 -12.48 8.68
N LEU A 335 -11.25 -13.44 8.29
CA LEU A 335 -9.93 -13.12 7.76
C LEU A 335 -10.06 -12.77 6.27
N GLN A 336 -9.59 -11.58 5.91
CA GLN A 336 -9.58 -11.10 4.53
C GLN A 336 -8.42 -11.74 3.78
N MET A 337 -8.75 -12.74 2.98
CA MET A 337 -7.81 -13.50 2.18
C MET A 337 -7.88 -13.04 0.72
N ASP A 338 -6.72 -12.93 0.06
CA ASP A 338 -6.68 -12.63 -1.37
C ASP A 338 -7.03 -13.90 -2.14
N LEU A 339 -8.18 -13.86 -2.82
CA LEU A 339 -8.79 -15.03 -3.46
C LEU A 339 -8.46 -15.11 -4.96
N VAL A 340 -7.76 -14.11 -5.50
CA VAL A 340 -7.60 -13.89 -6.95
C VAL A 340 -6.34 -14.56 -7.53
N ASN A 341 -5.39 -14.99 -6.69
CA ASN A 341 -4.06 -15.44 -7.12
C ASN A 341 -3.65 -16.82 -6.55
N LEU A 342 -4.38 -17.88 -6.91
CA LEU A 342 -4.25 -19.19 -6.27
C LEU A 342 -3.87 -20.38 -7.17
N ASP A 343 -3.66 -20.16 -8.48
CA ASP A 343 -3.10 -21.16 -9.39
C ASP A 343 -1.70 -21.65 -8.95
N SER A 344 -0.98 -20.85 -8.16
CA SER A 344 0.45 -21.05 -7.82
C SER A 344 0.73 -21.56 -6.41
N VAL A 345 -0.27 -21.68 -5.52
CA VAL A 345 -0.05 -21.98 -4.08
C VAL A 345 -0.27 -23.46 -3.74
N SER A 346 -0.98 -24.22 -4.58
CA SER A 346 -1.42 -25.60 -4.27
C SER A 346 -0.48 -26.70 -4.78
N LYS A 347 0.52 -26.34 -5.58
CA LYS A 347 1.64 -27.22 -5.91
C LYS A 347 2.88 -26.52 -5.38
N PRO A 348 3.79 -27.19 -4.64
CA PRO A 348 5.17 -26.73 -4.69
C PRO A 348 5.46 -26.55 -6.17
N ILE A 349 6.04 -25.43 -6.57
CA ILE A 349 6.67 -25.36 -7.88
C ILE A 349 7.69 -26.50 -7.82
N LYS A 350 7.29 -27.72 -8.25
CA LYS A 350 8.21 -28.65 -8.88
C LYS A 350 8.90 -27.72 -9.82
N THR A 351 10.18 -27.47 -9.57
CA THR A 351 11.09 -26.79 -10.47
C THR A 351 10.56 -27.08 -11.86
N VAL A 352 9.83 -26.12 -12.44
CA VAL A 352 9.47 -26.25 -13.83
C VAL A 352 10.85 -26.16 -14.39
N LYS A 353 11.40 -27.31 -14.82
CA LYS A 353 12.54 -27.32 -15.70
C LYS A 353 12.01 -26.64 -16.94
N THR A 354 11.88 -25.31 -16.90
CA THR A 354 11.97 -24.53 -18.11
C THR A 354 13.40 -24.82 -18.52
N ASP A 355 13.58 -25.58 -19.60
CA ASP A 355 14.89 -25.72 -20.26
C ASP A 355 15.45 -24.35 -20.71
N VAL A 356 14.69 -23.27 -20.47
CA VAL A 356 15.08 -21.86 -20.57
C VAL A 356 16.11 -21.51 -19.49
N LYS A 357 17.35 -21.31 -19.92
CA LYS A 357 18.46 -20.80 -19.10
C LYS A 357 18.21 -19.34 -18.71
N SER A 358 18.52 -18.96 -17.47
CA SER A 358 18.51 -17.57 -17.00
C SER A 358 19.53 -16.72 -17.75
N ASN A 359 19.16 -15.48 -18.09
CA ASN A 359 20.06 -14.49 -18.68
C ASN A 359 20.81 -13.63 -17.64
N LEU A 360 20.53 -13.82 -16.35
CA LEU A 360 21.19 -13.08 -15.27
C LEU A 360 22.60 -13.60 -15.03
N ALA A 361 23.49 -12.75 -14.52
CA ALA A 361 24.79 -13.18 -14.03
C ALA A 361 24.62 -14.19 -12.88
N SER A 362 25.53 -15.18 -12.76
CA SER A 362 25.46 -16.22 -11.72
C SER A 362 25.38 -15.65 -10.30
N THR A 363 26.10 -14.55 -10.04
CA THR A 363 26.05 -13.83 -8.77
C THR A 363 24.67 -13.25 -8.47
N ILE A 364 23.99 -12.70 -9.48
CA ILE A 364 22.62 -12.19 -9.33
C ILE A 364 21.64 -13.36 -9.15
N GLN A 365 21.81 -14.46 -9.89
CA GLN A 365 20.99 -15.66 -9.70
C GLN A 365 21.09 -16.16 -8.25
N SER A 366 22.31 -16.27 -7.69
CA SER A 366 22.53 -16.67 -6.31
C SER A 366 21.86 -15.72 -5.29
N LEU A 367 21.92 -14.41 -5.53
CA LEU A 367 21.19 -13.44 -4.71
C LEU A 367 19.67 -13.65 -4.79
N MET A 368 19.14 -13.79 -6.00
CA MET A 368 17.70 -13.97 -6.24
C MET A 368 17.19 -15.27 -5.61
N GLU A 369 17.93 -16.36 -5.69
CA GLU A 369 17.61 -17.64 -5.03
C GLU A 369 17.43 -17.46 -3.51
N ILE A 370 18.27 -16.63 -2.88
CA ILE A 370 18.24 -16.41 -1.44
C ILE A 370 17.07 -15.53 -1.01
N ILE A 371 16.80 -14.43 -1.74
CA ILE A 371 15.73 -13.50 -1.37
C ILE A 371 14.35 -14.00 -1.82
N CYS A 372 14.28 -14.93 -2.78
CA CYS A 372 13.04 -15.55 -3.25
C CYS A 372 12.74 -16.93 -2.63
N ASP A 373 13.50 -17.36 -1.63
CA ASP A 373 13.28 -18.64 -0.95
C ASP A 373 11.98 -18.61 -0.12
N GLN A 374 10.91 -19.17 -0.69
CA GLN A 374 9.60 -19.29 -0.03
C GLN A 374 9.68 -20.13 1.25
N LYS A 375 10.51 -21.17 1.28
CA LYS A 375 10.66 -22.03 2.46
C LYS A 375 11.25 -21.24 3.62
N ARG A 376 12.23 -20.37 3.33
CA ARG A 376 12.79 -19.44 4.31
C ARG A 376 11.76 -18.43 4.84
N MET A 377 10.89 -17.91 3.97
CA MET A 377 9.79 -17.04 4.38
C MET A 377 8.78 -17.76 5.28
N GLU A 378 8.41 -19.00 4.94
CA GLU A 378 7.52 -19.83 5.76
C GLU A 378 8.10 -20.14 7.14
N ASP A 379 9.37 -20.53 7.19
CA ASP A 379 10.06 -20.86 8.43
C ASP A 379 10.20 -19.62 9.31
N HIS A 380 10.50 -18.45 8.72
CA HIS A 380 10.53 -17.19 9.46
C HIS A 380 9.17 -16.86 10.10
N MET A 381 8.07 -17.03 9.37
CA MET A 381 6.74 -16.81 9.95
C MET A 381 6.39 -17.81 11.05
N LYS A 382 6.82 -19.07 10.92
CA LYS A 382 6.66 -20.07 11.99
C LYS A 382 7.44 -19.69 13.24
N GLU A 383 8.66 -19.17 13.11
CA GLU A 383 9.45 -18.64 14.23
C GLU A 383 8.71 -17.52 14.97
N MET A 384 7.97 -16.68 14.25
CA MET A 384 7.13 -15.62 14.84
C MET A 384 5.77 -16.10 15.35
N SER A 385 5.58 -17.42 15.40
CA SER A 385 4.35 -18.11 15.84
C SER A 385 3.12 -17.85 14.96
N TYR A 386 3.29 -17.44 13.70
CA TYR A 386 2.20 -17.26 12.75
C TYR A 386 1.72 -18.62 12.16
N ASP A 387 0.40 -18.81 11.99
CA ASP A 387 -0.16 -20.07 11.45
C ASP A 387 -0.10 -20.14 9.91
N SER A 388 1.11 -20.30 9.37
CA SER A 388 1.33 -20.36 7.91
C SER A 388 0.69 -21.58 7.23
N ASN A 389 0.27 -22.61 7.97
CA ASN A 389 -0.40 -23.78 7.39
C ASN A 389 -1.83 -23.46 6.90
N ARG A 390 -2.52 -22.51 7.54
CA ARG A 390 -3.93 -22.20 7.24
C ARG A 390 -4.15 -20.86 6.61
N THR A 391 -3.31 -19.90 6.96
CA THR A 391 -3.17 -18.64 6.25
C THR A 391 -1.82 -18.64 5.56
N PRO A 392 -1.64 -19.42 4.46
CA PRO A 392 -0.42 -19.39 3.69
C PRO A 392 -0.06 -17.96 3.32
N LEU A 393 1.24 -17.72 3.24
CA LEU A 393 1.83 -16.41 3.01
C LEU A 393 1.23 -15.66 1.81
N GLY A 394 0.89 -16.38 0.74
CA GLY A 394 0.31 -15.80 -0.46
C GLY A 394 -1.19 -15.54 -0.41
N LYS A 395 -1.84 -15.72 0.73
CA LYS A 395 -3.30 -15.52 0.87
C LYS A 395 -3.67 -14.39 1.82
N LEU A 396 -2.75 -13.86 2.63
CA LEU A 396 -3.06 -12.75 3.54
C LEU A 396 -3.05 -11.43 2.76
N THR A 397 -4.14 -10.67 2.81
CA THR A 397 -4.21 -9.35 2.15
C THR A 397 -3.42 -8.30 2.92
N LEU A 398 -2.91 -7.28 2.21
CA LEU A 398 -2.31 -6.10 2.85
C LEU A 398 -3.30 -5.41 3.80
N LYS A 399 -4.60 -5.42 3.47
CA LYS A 399 -5.66 -4.92 4.34
C LYS A 399 -5.77 -5.69 5.65
N GLN A 400 -5.59 -7.01 5.65
CA GLN A 400 -5.56 -7.79 6.89
C GLN A 400 -4.32 -7.46 7.74
N VAL A 401 -3.17 -7.19 7.12
CA VAL A 401 -1.96 -6.72 7.82
C VAL A 401 -2.20 -5.34 8.44
N GLN A 402 -2.87 -4.43 7.73
CA GLN A 402 -3.29 -3.12 8.27
C GLN A 402 -4.22 -3.27 9.48
N GLU A 403 -5.21 -4.14 9.43
CA GLU A 403 -6.05 -4.45 10.60
C GLU A 403 -5.23 -4.98 11.79
N GLY A 404 -4.16 -5.73 11.51
CA GLY A 404 -3.17 -6.16 12.51
C GLY A 404 -2.44 -4.99 13.16
N TYR A 405 -1.97 -4.02 12.38
CA TYR A 405 -1.35 -2.79 12.90
C TYR A 405 -2.32 -2.00 13.79
N MET A 406 -3.56 -1.81 13.32
CA MET A 406 -4.59 -1.12 14.11
C MET A 406 -4.86 -1.83 15.44
N ALA A 407 -4.94 -3.17 15.44
CA ALA A 407 -5.14 -3.94 16.66
C ALA A 407 -3.94 -3.85 17.61
N LEU A 408 -2.71 -3.87 17.09
CA LEU A 408 -1.50 -3.70 17.89
C LEU A 408 -1.41 -2.28 18.48
N ASN A 409 -1.81 -1.25 17.73
CA ASN A 409 -1.87 0.11 18.22
C ASN A 409 -2.88 0.28 19.36
N LYS A 410 -4.01 -0.42 19.34
CA LYS A 410 -4.93 -0.44 20.50
C LYS A 410 -4.25 -0.98 21.76
N ILE A 411 -3.39 -2.01 21.64
CA ILE A 411 -2.62 -2.54 22.77
C ILE A 411 -1.66 -1.48 23.30
N ALA A 412 -0.90 -0.83 22.40
CA ALA A 412 0.01 0.25 22.75
C ALA A 412 -0.69 1.39 23.51
N VAL A 413 -1.84 1.87 23.00
CA VAL A 413 -2.64 2.92 23.65
C VAL A 413 -3.10 2.50 25.05
N VAL A 414 -3.55 1.24 25.21
CA VAL A 414 -3.96 0.72 26.52
C VAL A 414 -2.78 0.68 27.50
N LEU A 415 -1.60 0.24 27.06
CA LEU A 415 -0.40 0.20 27.90
C LEU A 415 0.09 1.60 28.28
N ALA A 416 0.11 2.54 27.34
CA ALA A 416 0.49 3.94 27.59
C ALA A 416 -0.43 4.61 28.62
N ALA A 417 -1.73 4.26 28.63
CA ALA A 417 -2.69 4.71 29.63
C ALA A 417 -2.59 3.97 30.99
N GLY A 418 -1.61 3.08 31.18
CA GLY A 418 -1.47 2.26 32.38
C GLY A 418 -2.56 1.18 32.53
N GLY A 419 -3.30 0.89 31.47
CA GLY A 419 -4.40 -0.07 31.45
C GLY A 419 -3.93 -1.50 31.69
N LYS A 420 -4.62 -2.22 32.58
CA LYS A 420 -4.32 -3.62 32.95
C LYS A 420 -5.58 -4.48 32.94
N GLY A 421 -5.40 -5.79 33.12
CA GLY A 421 -6.51 -6.73 33.28
C GLY A 421 -7.37 -6.84 32.01
N SER A 422 -8.69 -6.66 32.14
CA SER A 422 -9.65 -6.97 31.09
C SER A 422 -9.49 -6.11 29.83
N ALA A 423 -9.10 -4.83 29.97
CA ALA A 423 -8.89 -3.94 28.82
C ALA A 423 -7.73 -4.43 27.93
N LEU A 424 -6.59 -4.73 28.56
CA LEU A 424 -5.40 -5.23 27.86
C LEU A 424 -5.63 -6.61 27.25
N ILE A 425 -6.28 -7.52 28.00
CA ILE A 425 -6.62 -8.85 27.50
C ILE A 425 -7.56 -8.76 26.29
N ASN A 426 -8.55 -7.86 26.31
CA ASN A 426 -9.45 -7.69 25.17
C ASN A 426 -8.74 -7.13 23.94
N ALA A 427 -7.79 -6.20 24.11
CA ALA A 427 -6.96 -5.69 23.02
C ALA A 427 -6.04 -6.79 22.44
N CYS A 428 -5.42 -7.63 23.29
CA CYS A 428 -4.64 -8.79 22.86
C CYS A 428 -5.50 -9.83 22.12
N ASN A 429 -6.72 -10.09 22.60
CA ASN A 429 -7.69 -10.96 21.92
C ASN A 429 -8.02 -10.45 20.52
N ASP A 430 -8.24 -9.14 20.36
CA ASP A 430 -8.50 -8.50 19.06
C ASP A 430 -7.31 -8.74 18.11
N PHE A 431 -6.07 -8.45 18.57
CA PHE A 431 -4.87 -8.67 17.78
C PHE A 431 -4.69 -10.13 17.32
N TYR A 432 -4.80 -11.10 18.22
CA TYR A 432 -4.66 -12.52 17.86
C TYR A 432 -5.83 -13.07 17.04
N THR A 433 -6.99 -12.41 17.12
CA THR A 433 -8.13 -12.71 16.26
C THR A 433 -7.87 -12.22 14.83
N LYS A 434 -7.32 -11.01 14.67
CA LYS A 434 -6.96 -10.44 13.36
C LYS A 434 -5.74 -11.09 12.71
N ILE A 435 -4.75 -11.49 13.52
CA ILE A 435 -3.51 -12.09 13.05
C ILE A 435 -3.35 -13.48 13.69
N PRO A 436 -3.66 -14.56 12.96
CA PRO A 436 -3.67 -15.92 13.52
C PRO A 436 -2.29 -16.36 13.99
N HIS A 437 -2.22 -16.79 15.25
CA HIS A 437 -1.01 -17.34 15.84
C HIS A 437 -1.21 -18.78 16.32
N ASN A 438 -0.20 -19.61 16.13
CA ASN A 438 -0.14 -20.95 16.65
C ASN A 438 0.67 -21.00 17.97
N PHE A 439 -0.04 -21.07 19.09
CA PHE A 439 0.56 -21.21 20.43
C PHE A 439 0.55 -22.65 20.97
N GLY A 440 0.27 -23.65 20.12
CA GLY A 440 0.00 -25.01 20.57
C GLY A 440 -1.14 -25.03 21.59
N MET A 441 -1.06 -25.84 22.65
CA MET A 441 -2.10 -25.92 23.69
C MET A 441 -2.01 -24.82 24.77
N LYS A 442 -0.97 -23.99 24.72
CA LYS A 442 -0.77 -22.91 25.69
C LYS A 442 -1.75 -21.76 25.45
N VAL A 443 -2.09 -21.05 26.52
CA VAL A 443 -2.83 -19.79 26.43
C VAL A 443 -2.01 -18.81 25.58
N PRO A 444 -2.63 -18.04 24.66
CA PRO A 444 -1.93 -16.96 23.97
C PRO A 444 -1.24 -16.03 24.99
N PRO A 445 0.03 -15.65 24.78
CA PRO A 445 0.76 -14.80 25.71
C PRO A 445 0.17 -13.38 25.71
N LEU A 446 0.27 -12.68 26.85
CA LEU A 446 -0.17 -11.29 26.94
C LEU A 446 0.91 -10.36 26.36
N ILE A 447 0.52 -9.43 25.49
CA ILE A 447 1.40 -8.36 25.00
C ILE A 447 1.32 -7.23 26.03
N GLN A 448 2.36 -7.09 26.85
CA GLN A 448 2.31 -6.25 28.05
C GLN A 448 3.53 -5.34 28.25
N SER A 449 4.54 -5.47 27.40
CA SER A 449 5.75 -4.67 27.43
C SER A 449 6.04 -4.04 26.07
N GLN A 450 6.92 -3.03 26.07
CA GLN A 450 7.40 -2.41 24.83
C GLN A 450 8.10 -3.43 23.92
N ASN A 451 8.90 -4.33 24.50
CA ASN A 451 9.56 -5.38 23.73
C ASN A 451 8.56 -6.31 23.03
N ASP A 452 7.44 -6.67 23.68
CA ASP A 452 6.39 -7.48 23.05
C ASP A 452 5.78 -6.74 21.84
N ILE A 453 5.57 -5.43 21.95
CA ILE A 453 5.07 -4.60 20.84
C ILE A 453 6.08 -4.61 19.71
N ASP A 454 7.36 -4.38 19.99
CA ASP A 454 8.42 -4.31 18.98
C ASP A 454 8.56 -5.64 18.22
N GLU A 455 8.44 -6.77 18.92
CA GLU A 455 8.45 -8.09 18.30
C GLU A 455 7.25 -8.30 17.37
N LYS A 456 6.05 -7.86 17.76
CA LYS A 456 4.85 -7.96 16.93
C LYS A 456 4.82 -6.96 15.78
N LEU A 457 5.44 -5.80 15.96
CA LEU A 457 5.60 -4.80 14.92
C LEU A 457 6.53 -5.32 13.81
N LYS A 458 7.69 -5.86 14.19
CA LYS A 458 8.62 -6.55 13.27
C LYS A 458 7.95 -7.71 12.53
N MET A 459 7.03 -8.42 13.18
CA MET A 459 6.26 -9.50 12.55
C MET A 459 5.32 -8.97 11.46
N LEU A 460 4.59 -7.89 11.74
CA LEU A 460 3.70 -7.28 10.75
C LEU A 460 4.47 -6.68 9.57
N GLU A 461 5.63 -6.10 9.81
CA GLU A 461 6.53 -5.60 8.76
C GLU A 461 7.05 -6.74 7.87
N ALA A 462 7.44 -7.87 8.47
CA ALA A 462 7.84 -9.06 7.73
C ALA A 462 6.68 -9.65 6.93
N LEU A 463 5.48 -9.74 7.51
CA LEU A 463 4.27 -10.16 6.80
C LEU A 463 3.97 -9.25 5.60
N SER A 464 4.05 -7.93 5.76
CA SER A 464 3.87 -6.97 4.66
C SER A 464 4.85 -7.21 3.51
N ASN A 465 6.14 -7.36 3.80
CA ASN A 465 7.16 -7.63 2.78
C ASN A 465 6.96 -8.99 2.09
N ILE A 466 6.57 -10.02 2.85
CA ILE A 466 6.28 -11.34 2.29
C ILE A 466 5.02 -11.30 1.42
N THR A 467 3.97 -10.58 1.80
CA THR A 467 2.77 -10.42 0.96
C THR A 467 3.13 -9.80 -0.39
N VAL A 468 4.01 -8.79 -0.42
CA VAL A 468 4.54 -8.22 -1.67
C VAL A 468 5.38 -9.24 -2.46
N ALA A 469 6.23 -10.02 -1.80
CA ALA A 469 7.00 -11.07 -2.47
C ALA A 469 6.07 -12.14 -3.10
N MET A 470 5.05 -12.56 -2.37
CA MET A 470 4.09 -13.57 -2.85
C MET A 470 3.24 -13.06 -4.01
N SER A 471 2.87 -11.78 -4.04
CA SER A 471 2.16 -11.21 -5.20
C SER A 471 3.00 -11.27 -6.47
N VAL A 472 4.32 -11.06 -6.37
CA VAL A 472 5.26 -11.28 -7.48
C VAL A 472 5.29 -12.74 -7.89
N PHE A 473 5.46 -13.66 -6.94
CA PHE A 473 5.56 -15.10 -7.25
C PHE A 473 4.30 -15.63 -7.93
N ASN A 474 3.14 -15.14 -7.51
CA ASN A 474 1.83 -15.57 -8.00
C ASN A 474 1.40 -14.88 -9.31
N SER A 475 2.05 -13.79 -9.72
CA SER A 475 1.72 -13.12 -10.98
C SER A 475 1.84 -14.08 -12.18
N LYS A 476 0.97 -13.97 -13.18
CA LYS A 476 1.14 -14.73 -14.43
C LYS A 476 2.23 -14.06 -15.30
N SER A 477 2.96 -14.86 -16.08
CA SER A 477 3.92 -14.34 -17.07
C SER A 477 3.43 -14.70 -18.45
N ASP A 478 3.29 -13.71 -19.31
CA ASP A 478 2.99 -13.91 -20.74
C ASP A 478 4.28 -14.21 -21.55
N ARG A 479 5.44 -14.17 -20.88
CA ARG A 479 6.76 -14.44 -21.47
C ARG A 479 7.24 -15.82 -21.06
N GLU A 480 7.75 -16.57 -22.04
CA GLU A 480 8.59 -17.75 -21.81
C GLU A 480 9.98 -17.29 -21.32
N GLU A 481 10.12 -17.07 -20.02
CA GLU A 481 11.36 -16.65 -19.38
C GLU A 481 11.66 -17.48 -18.13
N HIS A 482 12.93 -17.54 -17.71
CA HIS A 482 13.32 -18.19 -16.46
C HIS A 482 12.70 -17.45 -15.26
N HIS A 483 12.21 -18.18 -14.27
CA HIS A 483 11.50 -17.59 -13.12
C HIS A 483 12.31 -16.52 -12.35
N LEU A 484 13.63 -16.68 -12.21
CA LEU A 484 14.50 -15.66 -11.58
C LEU A 484 14.56 -14.37 -12.40
N ASP A 485 14.52 -14.46 -13.73
CA ASP A 485 14.55 -13.30 -14.63
C ASP A 485 13.25 -12.50 -14.47
N LYS A 486 12.11 -13.21 -14.40
CA LYS A 486 10.81 -12.62 -14.07
C LYS A 486 10.83 -11.91 -12.72
N TYR A 487 11.33 -12.59 -11.68
CA TYR A 487 11.38 -12.01 -10.33
C TYR A 487 12.29 -10.79 -10.28
N TYR A 488 13.47 -10.87 -10.88
CA TYR A 488 14.41 -9.75 -10.97
C TYR A 488 13.79 -8.55 -11.69
N ARG A 489 13.15 -8.78 -12.85
CA ARG A 489 12.44 -7.72 -13.59
C ARG A 489 11.36 -7.05 -12.74
N SER A 490 10.62 -7.82 -11.95
CA SER A 490 9.56 -7.29 -11.10
C SER A 490 10.03 -6.39 -9.95
N LEU A 491 11.33 -6.45 -9.61
CA LEU A 491 11.95 -5.57 -8.62
C LEU A 491 11.98 -4.12 -9.10
N ASN A 492 11.99 -3.88 -10.42
CA ASN A 492 12.20 -2.56 -11.01
C ASN A 492 13.43 -1.84 -10.41
N CYS A 493 14.48 -2.62 -10.11
CA CYS A 493 15.73 -2.19 -9.48
C CYS A 493 16.89 -2.86 -10.22
N CYS A 494 17.82 -2.08 -10.75
CA CYS A 494 18.99 -2.60 -11.44
C CYS A 494 20.10 -2.89 -10.43
N LEU A 495 20.68 -4.10 -10.51
CA LEU A 495 21.78 -4.57 -9.68
C LEU A 495 22.99 -4.88 -10.55
N ASP A 496 24.02 -4.05 -10.48
CA ASP A 496 25.28 -4.27 -11.19
C ASP A 496 26.32 -4.88 -10.23
N VAL A 497 26.86 -6.04 -10.57
CA VAL A 497 27.85 -6.73 -9.74
C VAL A 497 29.14 -5.92 -9.70
N LEU A 498 29.61 -5.57 -8.50
CA LEU A 498 30.88 -4.88 -8.33
C LEU A 498 32.04 -5.87 -8.39
N ASN A 499 33.06 -5.53 -9.17
CA ASN A 499 34.30 -6.28 -9.20
C ASN A 499 35.05 -6.12 -7.85
N PRO A 500 35.51 -7.21 -7.20
CA PRO A 500 36.27 -7.15 -5.95
C PRO A 500 37.53 -6.28 -6.00
N THR A 501 38.11 -6.06 -7.18
CA THR A 501 39.29 -5.20 -7.38
C THR A 501 38.94 -3.75 -7.67
N SER A 502 37.66 -3.41 -7.81
CA SER A 502 37.22 -2.04 -8.05
C SER A 502 37.45 -1.16 -6.83
N SER A 503 37.72 0.13 -7.06
CA SER A 503 37.87 1.10 -5.98
C SER A 503 36.59 1.22 -5.14
N GLU A 504 35.41 1.11 -5.76
CA GLU A 504 34.13 1.11 -5.03
C GLU A 504 34.05 -0.08 -4.04
N TYR A 505 34.39 -1.30 -4.48
CA TYR A 505 34.37 -2.47 -3.60
C TYR A 505 35.34 -2.32 -2.42
N VAL A 506 36.58 -1.89 -2.68
CA VAL A 506 37.61 -1.71 -1.65
C VAL A 506 37.19 -0.66 -0.62
N GLU A 507 36.59 0.46 -1.05
CA GLU A 507 36.12 1.48 -0.11
C GLU A 507 34.89 1.01 0.68
N ILE A 508 33.97 0.23 0.08
CA ILE A 508 32.86 -0.41 0.81
C ILE A 508 33.40 -1.35 1.89
N GLU A 509 34.38 -2.19 1.56
CA GLU A 509 34.99 -3.11 2.53
C GLU A 509 35.65 -2.37 3.69
N LYS A 510 36.35 -1.28 3.39
CA LYS A 510 36.95 -0.41 4.40
C LYS A 510 35.90 0.27 5.28
N CYS A 511 34.82 0.78 4.71
CA CYS A 511 33.68 1.30 5.47
C CYS A 511 33.08 0.22 6.38
N LEU A 512 32.84 -0.99 5.85
CA LEU A 512 32.26 -2.11 6.58
C LEU A 512 33.12 -2.47 7.81
N LYS A 513 34.42 -2.69 7.62
CA LYS A 513 35.36 -3.08 8.69
C LYS A 513 35.66 -1.92 9.64
N GLY A 514 35.90 -0.73 9.10
CA GLY A 514 36.28 0.45 9.88
C GLY A 514 35.16 1.00 10.76
N THR A 515 33.91 0.68 10.45
CA THR A 515 32.73 1.10 11.23
C THR A 515 32.08 -0.05 11.99
N HIS A 516 32.81 -1.15 12.24
CA HIS A 516 32.33 -2.22 13.11
C HIS A 516 32.38 -1.78 14.57
N GLY A 517 31.21 -1.65 15.19
CA GLY A 517 31.04 -1.21 16.58
C GLY A 517 31.78 -2.07 17.62
N PHE A 518 32.49 -1.40 18.53
CA PHE A 518 33.27 -2.02 19.61
C PHE A 518 32.50 -2.97 20.54
N THR A 519 31.20 -2.77 20.72
CA THR A 519 30.36 -3.61 21.60
C THR A 519 29.81 -4.84 20.87
N HIS A 520 29.90 -4.90 19.53
CA HIS A 520 29.35 -5.98 18.72
C HIS A 520 30.43 -7.04 18.41
N THR A 521 31.00 -7.64 19.45
CA THR A 521 32.19 -8.52 19.35
C THR A 521 31.88 -9.99 19.03
N ALA A 522 30.60 -10.37 19.03
CA ALA A 522 30.13 -11.76 18.87
C ALA A 522 30.38 -12.33 17.47
N TYR A 523 30.60 -11.48 16.48
CA TYR A 523 30.84 -11.88 15.09
C TYR A 523 31.74 -10.87 14.37
N GLU A 524 32.37 -11.33 13.30
CA GLU A 524 33.01 -10.50 12.28
C GLU A 524 32.20 -10.57 10.97
N MET A 525 32.41 -9.59 10.08
CA MET A 525 31.70 -9.50 8.81
C MET A 525 32.67 -9.55 7.63
N GLU A 526 32.32 -10.35 6.64
CA GLU A 526 33.05 -10.53 5.39
C GLU A 526 32.11 -10.29 4.21
N ILE A 527 32.55 -9.56 3.19
CA ILE A 527 31.76 -9.36 1.98
C ILE A 527 31.86 -10.62 1.11
N ILE A 528 30.70 -11.16 0.74
CA ILE A 528 30.58 -12.23 -0.26
C ILE A 528 30.48 -11.59 -1.65
N ASP A 529 29.47 -10.72 -1.82
CA ASP A 529 29.19 -10.02 -3.06
C ASP A 529 28.74 -8.59 -2.76
N ALA A 530 29.02 -7.65 -3.66
CA ALA A 530 28.50 -6.29 -3.59
C ALA A 530 27.89 -5.88 -4.92
N PHE A 531 26.79 -5.13 -4.86
CA PHE A 531 25.99 -4.74 -6.01
C PHE A 531 25.76 -3.24 -5.96
N LYS A 532 25.97 -2.55 -7.08
CA LYS A 532 25.48 -1.19 -7.27
C LYS A 532 23.99 -1.25 -7.58
N CYS A 533 23.20 -0.50 -6.83
CA CYS A 533 21.75 -0.48 -6.94
C CYS A 533 21.29 0.83 -7.58
N SER A 534 20.35 0.75 -8.51
CA SER A 534 19.68 1.93 -9.04
C SER A 534 18.20 1.70 -9.28
N LYS A 535 17.38 2.69 -8.90
CA LYS A 535 15.94 2.65 -9.03
C LYS A 535 15.44 3.97 -9.62
N ILE A 536 14.92 3.90 -10.84
CA ILE A 536 14.52 5.07 -11.64
C ILE A 536 13.52 5.97 -10.88
N GLN A 537 12.59 5.35 -10.14
CA GLN A 537 11.60 6.06 -9.33
C GLN A 537 12.24 6.88 -8.21
N GLU A 538 13.26 6.35 -7.52
CA GLU A 538 13.99 7.07 -6.47
C GLU A 538 14.78 8.24 -7.08
N ASP A 539 15.41 8.04 -8.24
CA ASP A 539 16.15 9.11 -8.91
C ASP A 539 15.26 10.28 -9.31
N SER A 540 14.07 10.00 -9.83
CA SER A 540 13.12 11.01 -10.30
C SER A 540 12.42 11.78 -9.16
N SER A 541 12.30 11.19 -7.98
CA SER A 541 11.50 11.73 -6.87
C SER A 541 12.34 12.22 -5.68
N PHE A 542 13.66 12.09 -5.76
CA PHE A 542 14.57 12.41 -4.68
C PHE A 542 14.51 13.88 -4.26
N LYS A 543 14.35 14.09 -2.95
CA LYS A 543 14.43 15.39 -2.30
C LYS A 543 15.84 15.60 -1.78
N ASN A 544 16.54 16.53 -2.40
CA ASN A 544 17.85 16.97 -1.92
C ASN A 544 17.67 18.21 -1.02
N PHE A 545 17.91 18.04 0.27
CA PHE A 545 18.02 19.09 1.28
C PHE A 545 19.49 19.46 1.59
N GLU A 546 20.41 19.11 0.70
CA GLU A 546 21.85 19.15 0.94
C GLU A 546 22.26 18.20 2.08
N ASN A 547 23.51 18.33 2.56
CA ASN A 547 24.15 17.51 3.60
C ASN A 547 23.77 16.03 3.49
N LYS A 548 24.43 15.31 2.58
CA LYS A 548 24.11 13.92 2.27
C LYS A 548 25.12 12.97 2.89
N PHE A 549 24.64 11.84 3.40
CA PHE A 549 25.47 10.76 3.90
C PHE A 549 25.19 9.46 3.16
N LEU A 550 26.21 8.61 3.06
CA LEU A 550 26.01 7.20 2.74
C LEU A 550 25.87 6.44 4.07
N LEU A 551 24.69 5.88 4.34
CA LEU A 551 24.38 5.26 5.62
C LEU A 551 23.88 3.83 5.48
N TRP A 552 24.14 3.03 6.50
CA TRP A 552 23.80 1.60 6.54
C TRP A 552 22.37 1.36 6.99
N HIS A 553 21.68 0.47 6.29
CA HIS A 553 20.41 -0.12 6.67
C HIS A 553 20.51 -1.65 6.60
N GLY A 554 20.01 -2.34 7.61
CA GLY A 554 20.00 -3.80 7.66
C GLY A 554 18.61 -4.34 7.90
N SER A 555 18.32 -5.50 7.31
CA SER A 555 17.02 -6.17 7.46
C SER A 555 17.16 -7.66 7.24
N ARG A 556 16.19 -8.44 7.74
CA ARG A 556 16.15 -9.90 7.52
C ARG A 556 16.10 -10.22 6.03
N ILE A 557 16.73 -11.32 5.62
CA ILE A 557 16.76 -11.77 4.21
C ILE A 557 15.36 -11.84 3.57
N THR A 558 14.35 -12.26 4.34
CA THR A 558 12.95 -12.38 3.87
C THR A 558 12.30 -11.05 3.47
N ASN A 559 12.86 -9.91 3.89
CA ASN A 559 12.29 -8.59 3.62
C ASN A 559 12.83 -7.97 2.31
N TRP A 560 13.95 -8.46 1.78
CA TRP A 560 14.67 -7.80 0.69
C TRP A 560 13.95 -7.82 -0.64
N MET A 561 13.14 -8.86 -0.91
CA MET A 561 12.26 -8.85 -2.09
C MET A 561 11.32 -7.64 -2.08
N GLY A 562 10.69 -7.38 -0.93
CA GLY A 562 9.80 -6.22 -0.74
C GLY A 562 10.54 -4.88 -0.73
N ILE A 563 11.72 -4.82 -0.10
CA ILE A 563 12.55 -3.60 -0.04
C ILE A 563 13.07 -3.23 -1.43
N LEU A 564 13.61 -4.17 -2.21
CA LEU A 564 14.11 -3.87 -3.55
C LEU A 564 12.96 -3.47 -4.49
N LYS A 565 11.81 -4.16 -4.38
CA LYS A 565 10.64 -3.90 -5.22
C LYS A 565 9.95 -2.58 -4.94
N GLU A 566 9.75 -2.19 -3.69
CA GLU A 566 8.96 -1.01 -3.31
C GLU A 566 9.80 0.13 -2.71
N GLY A 567 11.08 -0.11 -2.42
CA GLY A 567 11.93 0.81 -1.65
C GLY A 567 11.72 0.67 -0.14
N LEU A 568 12.52 1.44 0.63
CA LEU A 568 12.32 1.57 2.07
C LEU A 568 11.03 2.37 2.35
N ARG A 569 10.22 1.88 3.30
CA ARG A 569 8.92 2.48 3.64
C ARG A 569 8.90 2.94 5.08
N ILE A 570 8.17 4.02 5.33
CA ILE A 570 7.82 4.43 6.69
C ILE A 570 6.68 3.53 7.16
N ALA A 571 6.71 3.20 8.46
CA ALA A 571 5.63 2.44 9.09
C ALA A 571 4.27 3.12 8.84
N PRO A 572 3.21 2.35 8.56
CA PRO A 572 1.93 2.91 8.20
C PRO A 572 1.31 3.72 9.36
N PRO A 573 0.40 4.69 9.09
CA PRO A 573 -0.24 5.50 10.11
C PRO A 573 -0.93 4.68 11.22
N GLU A 574 -1.43 3.49 10.88
CA GLU A 574 -2.14 2.59 11.78
C GLU A 574 -1.22 1.87 12.77
N ALA A 575 0.09 1.78 12.49
CA ALA A 575 1.05 1.13 13.38
C ALA A 575 1.16 1.90 14.71
N PRO A 576 1.49 1.24 15.83
CA PRO A 576 1.85 1.97 17.04
C PRO A 576 3.10 2.85 16.82
N CYS A 577 3.11 4.06 17.38
CA CYS A 577 4.34 4.86 17.47
C CYS A 577 5.30 4.30 18.54
N THR A 578 4.73 3.67 19.58
CA THR A 578 5.49 3.02 20.65
C THR A 578 6.27 1.84 20.08
N GLY A 579 7.59 1.96 20.02
CA GLY A 579 8.51 0.97 19.45
C GLY A 579 9.52 1.56 18.48
N TYR A 580 9.32 2.83 18.12
CA TYR A 580 10.29 3.63 17.40
C TYR A 580 10.89 4.68 18.34
N MET A 581 12.22 4.69 18.49
CA MET A 581 12.91 5.55 19.46
C MET A 581 12.72 7.06 19.17
N PHE A 582 12.59 7.40 17.89
CA PHE A 582 12.41 8.76 17.37
C PHE A 582 11.19 8.81 16.44
N GLY A 583 10.14 8.06 16.74
CA GLY A 583 8.93 8.05 15.93
C GLY A 583 9.05 7.30 14.59
N LYS A 584 7.95 7.30 13.82
CA LYS A 584 7.83 6.54 12.57
C LYS A 584 8.62 7.20 11.44
N GLY A 585 9.82 6.69 11.18
CA GLY A 585 10.66 7.10 10.07
C GLY A 585 11.47 5.93 9.52
N VAL A 586 12.33 6.20 8.56
CA VAL A 586 13.32 5.23 8.10
C VAL A 586 14.63 5.44 8.86
N TYR A 587 15.10 4.38 9.51
CA TYR A 587 16.27 4.41 10.39
C TYR A 587 17.52 3.92 9.66
N PHE A 588 18.60 4.67 9.84
CA PHE A 588 19.92 4.39 9.32
C PHE A 588 20.99 4.51 10.41
N ALA A 589 22.14 3.88 10.20
CA ALA A 589 23.31 3.99 11.06
C ALA A 589 24.57 4.31 10.25
N ASP A 590 25.53 4.98 10.88
CA ASP A 590 26.88 5.17 10.36
C ASP A 590 27.86 4.05 10.81
N VAL A 591 27.42 3.21 11.75
CA VAL A 591 28.11 2.00 12.25
C VAL A 591 27.54 0.76 11.56
N SER A 592 28.37 0.06 10.78
CA SER A 592 27.95 -1.10 9.98
C SER A 592 27.32 -2.22 10.82
N SER A 593 27.96 -2.60 11.92
CA SER A 593 27.49 -3.73 12.75
C SER A 593 26.20 -3.42 13.51
N LYS A 594 25.88 -2.14 13.73
CA LYS A 594 24.58 -1.74 14.28
C LYS A 594 23.44 -2.11 13.34
N SER A 595 23.58 -1.75 12.06
CA SER A 595 22.62 -2.16 11.03
C SER A 595 22.67 -3.67 10.79
N ALA A 596 23.84 -4.31 10.87
CA ALA A 596 23.99 -5.75 10.66
C ALA A 596 23.25 -6.61 11.69
N ASN A 597 23.07 -6.13 12.92
CA ASN A 597 22.25 -6.82 13.93
C ASN A 597 20.79 -7.00 13.47
N TYR A 598 20.27 -6.13 12.61
CA TYR A 598 18.92 -6.24 12.03
C TYR A 598 18.83 -7.29 10.90
N CYS A 599 19.94 -7.89 10.49
CA CYS A 599 19.93 -9.04 9.58
C CYS A 599 19.43 -10.32 10.27
N TYR A 600 19.53 -10.39 11.61
CA TYR A 600 19.22 -11.58 12.40
C TYR A 600 19.90 -12.86 11.88
N ALA A 601 21.16 -12.73 11.46
CA ALA A 601 21.98 -13.89 11.12
C ALA A 601 22.21 -14.77 12.36
N THR A 602 22.55 -16.04 12.13
CA THR A 602 22.86 -17.01 13.18
C THR A 602 24.04 -17.88 12.74
N LYS A 603 24.62 -18.66 13.66
CA LYS A 603 25.69 -19.62 13.32
C LYS A 603 25.31 -20.60 12.19
N ARG A 604 24.02 -20.96 12.08
CA ARG A 604 23.52 -21.89 11.04
C ARG A 604 23.12 -21.19 9.74
N LYS A 605 22.56 -19.98 9.86
CA LYS A 605 22.13 -19.12 8.74
C LYS A 605 22.94 -17.84 8.83
N ASN A 606 24.21 -17.92 8.43
CA ASN A 606 25.22 -16.90 8.70
C ASN A 606 25.42 -15.91 7.55
N GLU A 607 24.52 -15.87 6.58
CA GLU A 607 24.52 -14.85 5.54
C GLU A 607 23.44 -13.80 5.81
N GLY A 608 23.73 -12.54 5.47
CA GLY A 608 22.79 -11.43 5.53
C GLY A 608 23.06 -10.41 4.43
N LEU A 609 22.18 -9.43 4.35
CA LEU A 609 22.26 -8.34 3.39
C LEU A 609 22.26 -7.01 4.13
N LEU A 610 23.14 -6.11 3.71
CA LEU A 610 23.20 -4.72 4.15
C LEU A 610 22.98 -3.83 2.94
N LEU A 611 22.32 -2.70 3.16
CA LEU A 611 22.11 -1.69 2.15
C LEU A 611 22.80 -0.41 2.59
N MET A 612 23.56 0.20 1.68
CA MET A 612 24.09 1.53 1.85
C MET A 612 23.28 2.49 0.97
N CYS A 613 22.64 3.47 1.62
CA CYS A 613 21.79 4.44 0.96
C CYS A 613 22.41 5.83 0.99
N GLU A 614 22.25 6.58 -0.09
CA GLU A 614 22.44 8.03 -0.08
C GLU A 614 21.21 8.65 0.59
N VAL A 615 21.41 9.27 1.74
CA VAL A 615 20.36 9.87 2.57
C VAL A 615 20.61 11.37 2.66
N SER A 616 19.66 12.17 2.17
CA SER A 616 19.69 13.61 2.34
C SER A 616 19.09 13.99 3.69
N VAL A 617 19.98 14.18 4.67
CA VAL A 617 19.58 14.49 6.05
C VAL A 617 19.32 15.97 6.26
N GLY A 618 19.87 16.84 5.40
CA GLY A 618 19.69 18.29 5.49
C GLY A 618 20.10 18.84 6.85
N ASN A 619 19.27 19.74 7.40
CA ASN A 619 19.41 20.21 8.76
C ASN A 619 18.87 19.16 9.76
N GLN A 620 19.69 18.76 10.73
CA GLN A 620 19.40 17.62 11.61
C GLN A 620 19.03 18.08 13.01
N PHE A 621 17.91 17.58 13.54
CA PHE A 621 17.54 17.81 14.92
C PHE A 621 18.27 16.79 15.81
N GLU A 622 19.28 17.25 16.55
CA GLU A 622 20.09 16.38 17.41
C GLU A 622 19.38 16.06 18.73
N LEU A 623 19.29 14.77 19.06
CA LEU A 623 18.73 14.26 20.31
C LEU A 623 19.67 13.21 20.91
N THR A 624 19.80 13.21 22.24
CA THR A 624 20.62 12.24 22.99
C THR A 624 19.80 11.11 23.61
N ASP A 625 18.48 11.27 23.63
CA ASP A 625 17.52 10.37 24.26
C ASP A 625 16.27 10.25 23.38
N SER A 626 15.54 9.14 23.57
CA SER A 626 14.31 8.85 22.82
C SER A 626 13.27 9.97 22.92
N ASN A 627 12.60 10.25 21.81
CA ASN A 627 11.50 11.22 21.77
C ASN A 627 10.31 10.63 20.99
N SER A 628 9.22 10.37 21.72
CA SER A 628 7.99 9.79 21.19
C SER A 628 7.11 10.76 20.41
N ASP A 629 7.35 12.07 20.52
CA ASP A 629 6.53 13.10 19.88
C ASP A 629 6.86 13.26 18.39
N LEU A 630 7.92 12.62 17.90
CA LEU A 630 8.33 12.66 16.50
C LEU A 630 7.47 11.74 15.61
N PRO A 631 7.26 12.09 14.34
CA PRO A 631 7.74 13.29 13.64
C PRO A 631 6.92 14.55 13.90
N ASP A 632 5.75 14.47 14.55
CA ASP A 632 4.84 15.62 14.71
C ASP A 632 5.48 16.78 15.49
N GLY A 633 6.39 16.48 16.41
CA GLY A 633 7.17 17.44 17.17
C GLY A 633 8.48 17.91 16.50
N LEU A 634 8.77 17.51 15.26
CA LEU A 634 9.97 17.95 14.55
C LEU A 634 9.84 19.44 14.17
N PRO A 635 10.73 20.34 14.63
CA PRO A 635 10.62 21.74 14.26
C PRO A 635 10.82 21.94 12.75
N SER A 636 10.12 22.92 12.17
CA SER A 636 10.04 23.14 10.72
C SER A 636 11.39 23.37 10.03
N ASP A 637 12.39 23.83 10.77
CA ASP A 637 13.72 24.13 10.26
C ASP A 637 14.58 22.87 10.08
N PHE A 638 14.12 21.70 10.56
CA PHE A 638 14.84 20.44 10.48
C PHE A 638 14.20 19.48 9.47
N ASN A 639 15.04 18.70 8.78
CA ASN A 639 14.64 17.76 7.74
C ASN A 639 14.80 16.30 8.17
N SER A 640 15.50 16.06 9.28
CA SER A 640 15.78 14.73 9.82
C SER A 640 16.13 14.82 11.30
N VAL A 641 16.24 13.67 11.96
CA VAL A 641 16.70 13.55 13.35
C VAL A 641 18.03 12.81 13.38
N LEU A 642 18.94 13.30 14.22
CA LEU A 642 20.15 12.60 14.61
C LEU A 642 20.00 12.16 16.06
N GLY A 643 19.76 10.88 16.28
CA GLY A 643 19.96 10.24 17.58
C GLY A 643 21.46 10.14 17.82
N LYS A 644 22.04 11.16 18.47
CA LYS A 644 23.48 11.27 18.72
C LYS A 644 23.88 10.21 19.74
N GLY A 645 24.82 9.35 19.38
CA GLY A 645 25.38 8.34 20.26
C GLY A 645 26.79 8.70 20.74
N ARG A 646 27.26 7.98 21.75
CA ARG A 646 28.60 8.13 22.32
C ARG A 646 29.73 7.85 21.34
N VAL A 647 29.53 6.88 20.45
CA VAL A 647 30.54 6.39 19.51
C VAL A 647 30.10 6.67 18.08
N SER A 648 31.00 7.26 17.30
CA SER A 648 30.77 7.61 15.89
C SER A 648 32.04 7.45 15.05
N PRO A 649 31.93 7.37 13.71
CA PRO A 649 33.09 7.42 12.83
C PRO A 649 33.88 8.73 12.98
N SER A 650 35.20 8.63 13.05
CA SER A 650 36.08 9.81 13.14
C SER A 650 36.05 10.68 11.89
N THR A 651 35.76 10.10 10.72
CA THR A 651 35.78 10.83 9.45
C THR A 651 34.60 10.44 8.57
N PHE A 652 34.12 11.42 7.80
CA PHE A 652 33.14 11.21 6.75
C PHE A 652 33.70 11.80 5.45
N LYS A 653 33.78 10.99 4.39
CA LYS A 653 34.48 11.36 3.16
C LYS A 653 33.58 11.23 1.94
N THR A 654 33.60 12.22 1.07
CA THR A 654 33.11 12.09 -0.31
C THR A 654 34.21 11.49 -1.19
N GLY A 655 33.88 11.05 -2.39
CA GLY A 655 34.84 10.52 -3.36
C GLY A 655 34.32 9.28 -4.06
N VAL A 656 35.03 8.16 -3.90
CA VAL A 656 34.86 6.93 -4.69
C VAL A 656 33.42 6.40 -4.67
N LEU A 657 32.76 6.40 -3.50
CA LEU A 657 31.40 5.87 -3.34
C LEU A 657 30.31 6.88 -3.71
N SER A 658 30.60 8.17 -3.58
CA SER A 658 29.72 9.26 -4.00
C SER A 658 30.49 10.57 -3.98
N SER A 659 30.35 11.37 -5.04
CA SER A 659 30.90 12.73 -5.09
C SER A 659 30.17 13.70 -4.17
N GLU A 660 28.92 13.39 -3.79
CA GLU A 660 28.02 14.31 -3.09
C GLU A 660 27.66 13.86 -1.68
N ALA A 661 27.69 12.54 -1.42
CA ALA A 661 27.31 11.97 -0.13
C ALA A 661 28.55 11.51 0.65
N LYS A 662 28.62 11.87 1.92
CA LYS A 662 29.75 11.56 2.79
C LYS A 662 29.61 10.14 3.33
N ALA A 663 30.53 9.25 2.99
CA ALA A 663 30.59 7.90 3.52
C ALA A 663 31.34 7.87 4.86
N PRO A 664 30.88 7.09 5.85
CA PRO A 664 31.57 6.94 7.11
C PRO A 664 32.88 6.16 6.89
N SER A 665 33.99 6.75 7.29
CA SER A 665 35.30 6.12 7.31
C SER A 665 35.75 6.01 8.76
N GLY A 666 36.00 4.77 9.19
CA GLY A 666 36.62 4.51 10.48
C GLY A 666 38.01 5.14 10.63
N PRO A 667 38.63 5.04 11.83
CA PRO A 667 38.15 4.29 12.98
C PRO A 667 36.98 4.98 13.70
N LEU A 668 36.27 4.22 14.54
CA LEU A 668 35.29 4.78 15.47
C LEU A 668 36.00 5.50 16.62
N ILE A 669 35.40 6.58 17.10
CA ILE A 669 35.88 7.38 18.24
C ILE A 669 34.76 7.50 19.27
N GLU A 670 35.14 7.61 20.54
CA GLU A 670 34.22 7.76 21.67
C GLU A 670 34.27 9.19 22.20
N ASP A 671 33.10 9.83 22.35
CA ASP A 671 32.98 11.11 23.04
C ASP A 671 32.92 10.89 24.55
N SER A 672 34.01 11.22 25.24
CA SER A 672 34.13 11.06 26.69
C SER A 672 33.20 11.97 27.49
N ASN A 673 32.68 13.05 26.89
CA ASN A 673 31.79 14.01 27.56
C ASN A 673 30.31 13.73 27.28
N TYR A 674 29.99 12.66 26.55
CA TYR A 674 28.63 12.33 26.16
C TYR A 674 27.77 11.87 27.35
N GLN A 675 26.62 12.52 27.54
CA GLN A 675 25.70 12.27 28.66
C GLN A 675 24.39 11.57 28.27
N GLY A 676 24.23 11.16 27.00
CA GLY A 676 23.02 10.49 26.53
C GLY A 676 23.00 8.97 26.76
N SER A 677 21.88 8.36 26.37
CA SER A 677 21.65 6.91 26.51
C SER A 677 22.11 6.08 25.31
N LEU A 678 22.22 6.68 24.12
CA LEU A 678 22.66 5.98 22.90
C LEU A 678 24.16 5.69 22.86
N ILE A 679 24.53 4.45 22.51
CA ILE A 679 25.94 4.08 22.28
C ILE A 679 26.43 4.53 20.90
N TYR A 680 25.59 4.41 19.88
CA TYR A 680 25.94 4.68 18.47
C TYR A 680 24.89 5.58 17.85
N ASN A 681 25.28 6.37 16.84
CA ASN A 681 24.37 7.27 16.13
C ASN A 681 23.19 6.53 15.45
N GLU A 682 22.09 7.25 15.26
CA GLU A 682 20.96 6.91 14.40
C GLU A 682 20.54 8.12 13.59
N TYR A 683 20.27 7.91 12.30
CA TYR A 683 19.79 8.94 11.40
C TYR A 683 18.39 8.54 10.96
N ILE A 684 17.43 9.42 11.19
CA ILE A 684 16.01 9.15 10.93
C ILE A 684 15.48 10.20 9.97
N VAL A 685 14.92 9.73 8.86
CA VAL A 685 14.22 10.58 7.89
C VAL A 685 12.74 10.21 7.86
N TYR A 686 11.89 11.22 7.68
CA TYR A 686 10.43 11.09 7.72
C TYR A 686 9.77 11.28 6.34
N ASP A 687 10.58 11.31 5.28
CA ASP A 687 10.13 11.27 3.89
C ASP A 687 11.01 10.29 3.11
N VAL A 688 10.40 9.24 2.54
CA VAL A 688 11.12 8.22 1.77
C VAL A 688 11.85 8.80 0.56
N ARG A 689 11.42 9.98 0.07
CA ARG A 689 12.08 10.70 -1.02
C ARG A 689 13.45 11.26 -0.63
N GLN A 690 13.82 11.28 0.66
CA GLN A 690 15.17 11.66 1.09
C GLN A 690 16.20 10.54 0.92
N ILE A 691 15.79 9.38 0.38
CA ILE A 691 16.59 8.17 0.34
C ILE A 691 16.79 7.73 -1.11
N LYS A 692 18.03 7.34 -1.45
CA LYS A 692 18.36 6.56 -2.64
C LYS A 692 19.16 5.33 -2.27
N MET A 693 18.70 4.16 -2.68
CA MET A 693 19.49 2.93 -2.59
C MET A 693 20.70 3.04 -3.51
N LYS A 694 21.91 2.76 -3.01
CA LYS A 694 23.16 2.88 -3.79
C LYS A 694 23.93 1.58 -3.90
N TYR A 695 24.08 0.87 -2.79
CA TYR A 695 24.82 -0.38 -2.77
C TYR A 695 24.11 -1.41 -1.90
N LEU A 696 23.95 -2.63 -2.42
CA LEU A 696 23.51 -3.80 -1.66
C LEU A 696 24.72 -4.70 -1.46
N ILE A 697 24.99 -5.10 -0.23
CA ILE A 697 26.16 -5.88 0.16
C ILE A 697 25.67 -7.18 0.79
N ARG A 698 26.04 -8.31 0.18
CA ARG A 698 25.85 -9.64 0.76
C ARG A 698 27.04 -9.95 1.63
N ILE A 699 26.78 -10.21 2.90
CA ILE A 699 27.81 -10.43 3.91
C ILE A 699 27.67 -11.81 4.56
N LYS A 700 28.81 -12.36 4.96
CA LYS A 700 28.93 -13.51 5.83
C LYS A 700 29.25 -13.05 7.25
N PHE A 701 28.51 -13.57 8.21
CA PHE A 701 28.73 -13.39 9.63
C PHE A 701 29.61 -14.54 10.15
N ASN A 702 30.81 -14.21 10.56
CA ASN A 702 31.77 -15.15 11.14
C ASN A 702 31.65 -15.06 12.66
N TYR A 703 30.74 -15.86 13.22
CA TYR A 703 30.52 -15.91 14.68
C TYR A 703 31.69 -16.59 15.39
N LYS A 704 32.07 -16.03 16.55
CA LYS A 704 33.08 -16.61 17.43
C LYS A 704 32.59 -17.85 18.17
#